data_AF-A0A3N5LSC5-F1
#
_entry.id   AF-A0A3N5LSC5-F1
#
_cell.length_a   1.000
_cell.length_b   1.000
_cell.length_c   1.000
_cell.angle_alpha   90.00
_cell.angle_beta   90.00
_cell.angle_gamma   90.00
#
_symmetry.space_group_name_H-M   'P 1'
#
loop_
_entity.id
_entity.type
_entity.pdbx_description
1 polymer ?
#
loop_
_entity_poly.entity_id
_entity_poly.type
_entity_poly.pdbx_seq_one_letter_code
_entity_poly.pdbx_strand_id
1 'polypeptide(L)'
;MLRSKSFRLVLVILLLGGILAIGISYISRWSPEPKGKRADLLKPEQSRSLTDAVYQERKDGNLTFEVRADWSAEGADGVISLKNVGLTRFDAQGKPGNLVSGKEALYDRQGKQIRFTGDVHLRLADGTDVYSNSITADLQTEVVNISEKFRFERGDASGRGESLEYRIGPKQVSIKGQFYLALPLDEGQTTIEADEAFHDLTSHTVDLTRNARIAGQGNRLSADRIKVEMTEQNRVRRLTGSGQGQLEVGRGRLFQGEQIDMSFDPEQQSLTKLDISGGDTNRKATYQEETAGGSHYLEALQIVASPEKKDKDVFLKDFRADRNVLFRSQPLKVTEARAEHLVGFLAPGGKDLQRVHLEGSVSVLRQVEEKKSAKGSPAGLIADRLSSEELDLRFTPGQTLEEAWALRRVDLKQTSSSFTRNLTARDSVRLFYTAGQLSRSESRGDSRLTEDYSGGRRTAAAPSMDAFFSEGQLQRMTAEGGVLLTTEEKGVSRTATSRTLEAGYARGELIEVIQRGGVRIRDEQEKSRVDLRAETSRYDARAGVLTLSEGAPVLRYSSSGDAARQETETSAKRIELYRQTDRIVAQGSVKTVLSQNGDLIVVEAGRMEGDRKSGWAVYSESPRITQKAGSVSGGVVRYNSQDQTVQVDNDVVSNLTDEQGKKYRVTAQHLVYDRQSGRARYEDSVQVKGTDINLKAPFVELVFKEEKRNQVSQVVAWGGVEVVQGDKIAKGQRAVYFPDTQKVEMTAGVAAAK
;
A
#
# COMPACT_ATOMS: atom_id res chain seq x y z
N MET A 1 29.66 29.95 84.85
CA MET A 1 29.05 29.31 83.66
C MET A 1 30.07 28.29 83.17
N LEU A 2 29.82 26.99 83.01
CA LEU A 2 28.63 26.31 82.51
C LEU A 2 27.94 25.41 83.56
N ARG A 3 26.63 25.59 83.69
CA ARG A 3 25.69 24.63 84.26
C ARG A 3 25.20 23.75 83.10
N SER A 4 25.53 22.47 83.07
CA SER A 4 24.79 21.51 82.24
C SER A 4 24.24 20.39 83.12
N LYS A 5 22.92 20.18 83.05
CA LYS A 5 22.21 19.10 83.76
C LYS A 5 22.68 17.70 83.30
N SER A 6 23.37 17.61 82.16
CA SER A 6 23.96 16.39 81.61
C SER A 6 25.17 15.89 82.40
N PHE A 7 25.95 16.74 83.06
CA PHE A 7 27.13 16.29 83.82
C PHE A 7 26.76 15.54 85.12
N ARG A 8 25.67 15.96 85.79
CA ARG A 8 25.18 15.25 86.99
C ARG A 8 24.56 13.90 86.65
N LEU A 9 23.97 13.75 85.47
CA LEU A 9 23.43 12.47 84.99
C LEU A 9 24.56 11.49 84.68
N VAL A 10 25.63 11.94 84.01
CA VAL A 10 26.80 11.11 83.69
C VAL A 10 27.53 10.68 84.97
N LEU A 11 27.64 11.56 85.98
CA LEU A 11 28.28 11.21 87.24
C LEU A 11 27.48 10.17 88.04
N VAL A 12 26.15 10.23 88.02
CA VAL A 12 25.28 9.24 88.69
C VAL A 12 25.28 7.90 87.95
N ILE A 13 25.34 7.90 86.62
CA ILE A 13 25.48 6.68 85.81
C ILE A 13 26.85 6.02 86.05
N LEU A 14 27.93 6.81 86.20
CA LEU A 14 29.25 6.28 86.54
C LEU A 14 29.33 5.74 87.97
N LEU A 15 28.64 6.36 88.93
CA LEU A 15 28.57 5.87 90.31
C LEU A 15 27.70 4.61 90.43
N LEU A 16 26.58 4.54 89.72
CA LEU A 16 25.76 3.33 89.61
C LEU A 16 26.52 2.22 88.86
N GLY A 17 27.26 2.55 87.81
CA GLY A 17 28.11 1.60 87.08
C GLY A 17 29.27 1.07 87.93
N GLY A 18 29.86 1.91 88.78
CA GLY A 18 30.89 1.49 89.74
C GLY A 18 30.36 0.55 90.83
N ILE A 19 29.16 0.82 91.37
CA ILE A 19 28.51 -0.05 92.35
C ILE A 19 28.04 -1.36 91.70
N LEU A 20 27.56 -1.32 90.45
CA LEU A 20 27.19 -2.51 89.67
C LEU A 20 28.40 -3.38 89.32
N ALA A 21 29.55 -2.78 88.98
CA ALA A 21 30.79 -3.51 88.70
C ALA A 21 31.38 -4.18 89.94
N ILE A 22 31.30 -3.54 91.11
CA ILE A 22 31.71 -4.14 92.39
C ILE A 22 30.74 -5.25 92.80
N GLY A 23 29.43 -5.08 92.56
CA GLY A 23 28.41 -6.11 92.78
C GLY A 23 28.59 -7.34 91.88
N ILE A 24 28.87 -7.15 90.60
CA ILE A 24 29.14 -8.24 89.64
C ILE A 24 30.47 -8.94 89.98
N SER A 25 31.49 -8.21 90.42
CA SER A 25 32.76 -8.79 90.87
C SER A 25 32.62 -9.61 92.16
N TYR A 26 31.78 -9.16 93.11
CA TYR A 26 31.53 -9.87 94.37
C TYR A 26 30.61 -11.10 94.20
N ILE A 27 29.62 -11.04 93.29
CA ILE A 27 28.75 -12.17 92.94
C ILE A 27 29.50 -13.22 92.09
N SER A 28 30.47 -12.81 91.26
CA SER A 28 31.30 -13.76 90.51
C SER A 28 32.20 -14.63 91.40
N ARG A 29 32.51 -14.20 92.63
CA ARG A 29 33.33 -14.96 93.59
C ARG A 29 32.55 -15.99 94.41
N TRP A 30 31.22 -16.00 94.33
CA TRP A 30 30.35 -16.99 94.98
C TRP A 30 29.64 -17.91 93.97
N SER A 31 30.24 -18.08 92.79
CA SER A 31 29.93 -19.24 91.96
C SER A 31 30.55 -20.45 92.66
N PRO A 32 29.77 -21.48 93.04
CA PRO A 32 30.34 -22.74 93.50
C PRO A 32 31.36 -23.21 92.46
N GLU A 33 32.48 -23.80 92.91
CA GLU A 33 33.44 -24.47 92.05
C GLU A 33 32.68 -25.16 90.91
N PRO A 34 33.04 -24.94 89.62
CA PRO A 34 32.57 -25.85 88.59
C PRO A 34 33.07 -27.21 89.04
N LYS A 35 32.16 -27.99 89.64
CA LYS A 35 32.32 -29.42 89.88
C LYS A 35 32.99 -29.91 88.62
N GLY A 36 34.26 -30.32 88.76
CA GLY A 36 35.07 -30.71 87.61
C GLY A 36 34.17 -31.54 86.73
N LYS A 37 34.01 -31.12 85.47
CA LYS A 37 33.30 -31.94 84.48
C LYS A 37 33.90 -33.32 84.70
N ARG A 38 33.10 -34.24 85.25
CA ARG A 38 33.36 -35.67 85.11
C ARG A 38 33.77 -35.77 83.66
N ALA A 39 34.97 -36.26 83.40
CA ALA A 39 35.28 -36.77 82.08
C ALA A 39 34.04 -37.55 81.70
N ASP A 40 33.29 -37.04 80.73
CA ASP A 40 32.21 -37.81 80.13
C ASP A 40 32.95 -39.08 79.76
N LEU A 41 32.62 -40.16 80.48
CA LEU A 41 33.07 -41.49 80.13
C LEU A 41 32.76 -41.57 78.65
N LEU A 42 33.81 -41.58 77.83
CA LEU A 42 33.72 -41.77 76.39
C LEU A 42 32.69 -42.87 76.21
N LYS A 43 31.60 -42.56 75.48
CA LYS A 43 30.72 -43.64 75.04
C LYS A 43 31.65 -44.69 74.40
N PRO A 44 31.42 -46.01 74.57
CA PRO A 44 32.38 -47.08 74.21
C PRO A 44 32.92 -47.05 72.77
N GLU A 45 32.41 -46.15 71.93
CA GLU A 45 32.68 -45.96 70.50
C GLU A 45 33.54 -44.70 70.20
N GLN A 46 33.87 -43.85 71.18
CA GLN A 46 34.64 -42.60 70.99
C GLN A 46 36.11 -42.75 71.38
N SER A 47 37.03 -42.38 70.47
CA SER A 47 38.47 -42.62 70.65
C SER A 47 39.25 -41.43 71.24
N ARG A 48 38.88 -40.18 70.89
CA ARG A 48 39.51 -38.93 71.35
C ARG A 48 38.52 -37.76 71.29
N SER A 49 38.60 -36.81 72.22
CA SER A 49 37.88 -35.53 72.15
C SER A 49 38.82 -34.34 72.39
N LEU A 50 38.68 -33.27 71.61
CA LEU A 50 39.44 -32.02 71.76
C LEU A 50 38.50 -30.80 71.82
N THR A 51 38.87 -29.80 72.60
CA THR A 51 38.29 -28.44 72.56
C THR A 51 39.16 -27.54 71.69
N ASP A 52 38.56 -26.59 70.97
CA ASP A 52 39.25 -25.66 70.05
C ASP A 52 40.05 -26.40 68.95
N ALA A 53 39.41 -27.36 68.30
CA ALA A 53 40.04 -28.19 67.28
C ALA A 53 40.29 -27.39 65.98
N VAL A 54 41.50 -27.55 65.43
CA VAL A 54 41.90 -26.94 64.15
C VAL A 54 42.49 -28.01 63.23
N TYR A 55 41.92 -28.15 62.03
CA TYR A 55 42.42 -29.03 60.97
C TYR A 55 42.83 -28.18 59.77
N GLN A 56 44.03 -28.40 59.24
CA GLN A 56 44.57 -27.63 58.12
C GLN A 56 45.08 -28.57 57.04
N GLU A 57 44.86 -28.19 55.77
CA GLU A 57 45.51 -28.82 54.63
C GLU A 57 46.33 -27.80 53.85
N ARG A 58 47.57 -28.19 53.54
CA ARG A 58 48.47 -27.40 52.70
C ARG A 58 48.76 -28.14 51.41
N LYS A 59 48.72 -27.42 50.30
CA LYS A 59 49.14 -27.90 48.98
C LYS A 59 50.23 -26.96 48.49
N ASP A 60 51.38 -27.53 48.11
CA ASP A 60 52.54 -26.76 47.66
C ASP A 60 52.99 -25.67 48.66
N GLY A 61 52.88 -25.97 49.96
CA GLY A 61 53.21 -25.06 51.06
C GLY A 61 52.14 -24.02 51.39
N ASN A 62 51.18 -23.78 50.51
CA ASN A 62 50.07 -22.85 50.70
C ASN A 62 48.93 -23.51 51.46
N LEU A 63 48.36 -22.80 52.44
CA LEU A 63 47.14 -23.25 53.12
C LEU A 63 46.00 -23.26 52.10
N THR A 64 45.29 -24.38 51.98
CA THR A 64 44.19 -24.55 51.02
C THR A 64 42.83 -24.54 51.72
N PHE A 65 42.72 -25.20 52.87
CA PHE A 65 41.58 -25.05 53.76
C PHE A 65 41.98 -25.17 55.22
N GLU A 66 41.14 -24.59 56.09
CA GLU A 66 41.20 -24.68 57.54
C GLU A 66 39.80 -24.95 58.09
N VAL A 67 39.66 -25.96 58.95
CA VAL A 67 38.44 -26.27 59.69
C VAL A 67 38.69 -25.99 61.16
N ARG A 68 37.93 -25.07 61.75
CA ARG A 68 37.93 -24.76 63.19
C ARG A 68 36.62 -25.21 63.81
N ALA A 69 36.67 -25.76 65.02
CA ALA A 69 35.48 -26.13 65.79
C ALA A 69 35.73 -25.97 67.29
N ASP A 70 34.70 -25.58 68.04
CA ASP A 70 34.77 -25.45 69.51
C ASP A 70 34.99 -26.83 70.17
N TRP A 71 34.49 -27.89 69.54
CA TRP A 71 34.59 -29.26 70.02
C TRP A 71 34.72 -30.26 68.86
N SER A 72 35.53 -31.30 69.06
CA SER A 72 35.75 -32.40 68.14
C SER A 72 35.77 -33.74 68.87
N ALA A 73 35.17 -34.78 68.29
CA ALA A 73 35.34 -36.18 68.71
C ALA A 73 35.48 -37.12 67.52
N GLU A 74 36.48 -38.01 67.58
CA GLU A 74 36.79 -38.98 66.53
C GLU A 74 36.20 -40.36 66.87
N GLY A 75 35.34 -40.87 65.97
CA GLY A 75 34.76 -42.21 66.05
C GLY A 75 35.74 -43.30 65.66
N ALA A 76 35.45 -44.55 66.02
CA ALA A 76 36.27 -45.71 65.64
C ALA A 76 36.32 -45.98 64.12
N ASP A 77 35.37 -45.43 63.38
CA ASP A 77 35.27 -45.48 61.91
C ASP A 77 36.09 -44.39 61.20
N GLY A 78 36.78 -43.51 61.96
CA GLY A 78 37.59 -42.42 61.42
C GLY A 78 36.78 -41.16 61.05
N VAL A 79 35.48 -41.11 61.35
CA VAL A 79 34.64 -39.93 61.15
C VAL A 79 34.73 -39.02 62.38
N ILE A 80 34.97 -37.74 62.14
CA ILE A 80 35.14 -36.73 63.19
C ILE A 80 33.85 -35.91 63.33
N SER A 81 33.22 -35.96 64.50
CA SER A 81 32.08 -35.12 64.87
C SER A 81 32.56 -33.77 65.42
N LEU A 82 32.08 -32.67 64.85
CA LEU A 82 32.46 -31.29 65.17
C LEU A 82 31.24 -30.48 65.65
N LYS A 83 31.45 -29.50 66.55
CA LYS A 83 30.42 -28.54 66.98
C LYS A 83 30.89 -27.08 66.81
N ASN A 84 29.96 -26.20 66.44
CA ASN A 84 30.19 -24.79 66.10
C ASN A 84 31.37 -24.66 65.13
N VAL A 85 31.23 -25.31 63.98
CA VAL A 85 32.31 -25.49 63.03
C VAL A 85 32.34 -24.34 62.03
N GLY A 86 33.55 -23.94 61.63
CA GLY A 86 33.82 -23.04 60.53
C GLY A 86 34.89 -23.65 59.60
N LEU A 87 34.63 -23.70 58.30
CA LEU A 87 35.59 -24.07 57.27
C LEU A 87 35.91 -22.85 56.42
N THR A 88 37.19 -22.51 56.32
CA THR A 88 37.69 -21.44 55.47
C THR A 88 38.54 -22.05 54.35
N ARG A 89 38.19 -21.77 53.10
CA ARG A 89 39.00 -22.09 51.92
C ARG A 89 39.85 -20.88 51.56
N PHE A 90 41.12 -21.11 51.28
CA PHE A 90 42.06 -20.09 50.85
C PHE A 90 42.32 -20.21 49.35
N ASP A 91 42.49 -19.07 48.67
CA ASP A 91 42.89 -19.03 47.27
C ASP A 91 44.39 -19.32 47.10
N ALA A 92 44.87 -19.31 45.85
CA ALA A 92 46.28 -19.54 45.54
C ALA A 92 47.23 -18.48 46.15
N GLN A 93 46.69 -17.32 46.54
CA GLN A 93 47.39 -16.22 47.17
C GLN A 93 47.32 -16.29 48.71
N GLY A 94 46.66 -17.32 49.27
CA GLY A 94 46.47 -17.49 50.71
C GLY A 94 45.44 -16.53 51.31
N LYS A 95 44.60 -15.88 50.49
CA LYS A 95 43.50 -15.06 51.00
C LYS A 95 42.27 -15.93 51.25
N PRO A 96 41.52 -15.69 52.34
CA PRO A 96 40.27 -16.41 52.59
C PRO A 96 39.26 -16.07 51.49
N GLY A 97 38.78 -17.11 50.81
CA GLY A 97 37.81 -17.00 49.72
C GLY A 97 36.41 -17.40 50.18
N ASN A 98 36.21 -18.69 50.45
CA ASN A 98 34.90 -19.23 50.82
C ASN A 98 34.89 -19.63 52.30
N LEU A 99 33.82 -19.28 53.02
CA LEU A 99 33.61 -19.61 54.43
C LEU A 99 32.32 -20.41 54.58
N VAL A 100 32.36 -21.56 55.25
CA VAL A 100 31.18 -22.35 55.62
C VAL A 100 31.12 -22.43 57.13
N SER A 101 29.99 -22.10 57.76
CA SER A 101 29.78 -22.29 59.19
C SER A 101 28.49 -23.06 59.47
N GLY A 102 28.46 -23.79 60.58
CA GLY A 102 27.28 -24.55 61.01
C GLY A 102 27.36 -25.02 62.46
N LYS A 103 26.21 -25.43 63.03
CA LYS A 103 26.13 -25.91 64.41
C LYS A 103 26.88 -27.22 64.63
N GLU A 104 26.78 -28.14 63.68
CA GLU A 104 27.41 -29.45 63.75
C GLU A 104 28.04 -29.80 62.39
N ALA A 105 29.08 -30.64 62.39
CA ALA A 105 29.55 -31.29 61.18
C ALA A 105 30.13 -32.68 61.42
N LEU A 106 30.10 -33.51 60.38
CA LEU A 106 30.79 -34.78 60.29
C LEU A 106 31.89 -34.66 59.25
N TYR A 107 33.15 -34.90 59.63
CA TYR A 107 34.31 -34.83 58.74
C TYR A 107 34.94 -36.22 58.57
N ASP A 108 34.80 -36.80 57.37
CA ASP A 108 35.54 -37.97 56.93
C ASP A 108 36.90 -37.50 56.40
N ARG A 109 37.93 -37.74 57.20
CA ARG A 109 39.31 -37.34 56.90
C ARG A 109 39.89 -38.11 55.71
N GLN A 110 39.52 -39.37 55.52
CA GLN A 110 40.09 -40.21 54.48
C GLN A 110 39.43 -39.92 53.13
N GLY A 111 38.10 -39.81 53.10
CA GLY A 111 37.33 -39.39 51.92
C GLY A 111 37.43 -37.90 51.62
N LYS A 112 37.97 -37.09 52.55
CA LYS A 112 38.03 -35.62 52.47
C LYS A 112 36.66 -34.98 52.26
N GLN A 113 35.64 -35.51 52.93
CA GLN A 113 34.27 -35.02 52.87
C GLN A 113 33.84 -34.46 54.21
N ILE A 114 33.22 -33.29 54.20
CA ILE A 114 32.65 -32.67 55.39
C ILE A 114 31.18 -32.36 55.16
N ARG A 115 30.32 -32.77 56.10
CA ARG A 115 28.88 -32.50 56.07
C ARG A 115 28.50 -31.62 57.25
N PHE A 116 28.00 -30.42 56.97
CA PHE A 116 27.48 -29.46 57.94
C PHE A 116 25.98 -29.67 58.15
N THR A 117 25.51 -29.46 59.38
CA THR A 117 24.09 -29.51 59.75
C THR A 117 23.74 -28.45 60.80
N GLY A 118 22.56 -27.84 60.66
CA GLY A 118 21.98 -26.85 61.57
C GLY A 118 22.51 -25.43 61.35
N ASP A 119 21.62 -24.52 60.94
CA ASP A 119 21.89 -23.09 60.67
C ASP A 119 23.15 -22.88 59.82
N VAL A 120 23.24 -23.59 58.69
CA VAL A 120 24.44 -23.56 57.86
C VAL A 120 24.48 -22.27 57.04
N HIS A 121 25.60 -21.56 57.11
CA HIS A 121 25.86 -20.33 56.39
C HIS A 121 27.13 -20.47 55.55
N LEU A 122 26.99 -20.37 54.24
CA LEU A 122 28.07 -20.38 53.27
C LEU A 122 28.23 -18.95 52.71
N ARG A 123 29.39 -18.34 52.92
CA ARG A 123 29.79 -17.09 52.29
C ARG A 123 30.79 -17.37 51.16
N LEU A 124 30.41 -17.03 49.94
CA LEU A 124 31.26 -17.16 48.75
C LEU A 124 32.26 -16.01 48.64
N ALA A 125 33.33 -16.24 47.90
CA ALA A 125 34.39 -15.25 47.65
C ALA A 125 33.91 -13.96 46.98
N ASP A 126 32.76 -14.01 46.30
CA ASP A 126 32.17 -12.86 45.62
C ASP A 126 31.20 -12.04 46.51
N GLY A 127 31.11 -12.40 47.80
CA GLY A 127 30.27 -11.76 48.81
C GLY A 127 28.85 -12.34 48.92
N THR A 128 28.52 -13.38 48.17
CA THR A 128 27.21 -14.03 48.25
C THR A 128 27.08 -14.85 49.53
N ASP A 129 26.02 -14.60 50.31
CA ASP A 129 25.66 -15.34 51.50
C ASP A 129 24.57 -16.37 51.17
N VAL A 130 24.80 -17.65 51.48
CA VAL A 130 23.89 -18.77 51.22
C VAL A 130 23.52 -19.42 52.54
N TYR A 131 22.23 -19.61 52.79
CA TYR A 131 21.69 -20.18 54.02
C TYR A 131 20.91 -21.46 53.72
N SER A 132 21.21 -22.52 54.47
CA SER A 132 20.53 -23.82 54.39
C SER A 132 20.60 -24.56 55.73
N ASN A 133 19.94 -25.72 55.86
CA ASN A 133 20.06 -26.55 57.05
C ASN A 133 21.22 -27.57 56.95
N SER A 134 21.67 -27.91 55.74
CA SER A 134 22.75 -28.87 55.51
C SER A 134 23.52 -28.56 54.24
N ILE A 135 24.85 -28.71 54.32
CA ILE A 135 25.77 -28.57 53.19
C ILE A 135 26.76 -29.72 53.26
N THR A 136 27.08 -30.33 52.11
CA THR A 136 28.18 -31.29 51.99
C THR A 136 29.27 -30.71 51.11
N ALA A 137 30.52 -30.72 51.56
CA ALA A 137 31.67 -30.30 50.78
C ALA A 137 32.65 -31.46 50.58
N ASP A 138 32.97 -31.74 49.33
CA ASP A 138 34.03 -32.65 48.92
C ASP A 138 35.29 -31.82 48.66
N LEU A 139 36.24 -31.89 49.59
CA LEU A 139 37.43 -31.04 49.59
C LEU A 139 38.47 -31.51 48.56
N GLN A 140 38.37 -32.75 48.07
CA GLN A 140 39.27 -33.29 47.06
C GLN A 140 38.89 -32.79 45.65
N THR A 141 37.59 -32.84 45.34
CA THR A 141 37.04 -32.39 44.05
C THR A 141 36.64 -30.91 44.05
N GLU A 142 36.71 -30.25 45.22
CA GLU A 142 36.30 -28.87 45.46
C GLU A 142 34.84 -28.59 45.03
N VAL A 143 33.94 -29.50 45.42
CA VAL A 143 32.51 -29.40 45.12
C VAL A 143 31.72 -29.22 46.42
N VAL A 144 30.87 -28.19 46.46
CA VAL A 144 29.94 -27.92 47.56
C VAL A 144 28.53 -28.22 47.08
N ASN A 145 27.81 -29.06 47.82
CA ASN A 145 26.46 -29.51 47.50
C ASN A 145 25.47 -29.13 48.60
N ILE A 146 24.33 -28.60 48.20
CA ILE A 146 23.14 -28.36 49.00
C ILE A 146 22.01 -29.14 48.33
N SER A 147 21.50 -30.18 48.97
CA SER A 147 20.46 -31.06 48.41
C SER A 147 19.05 -30.74 48.91
N GLU A 148 18.87 -29.57 49.52
CA GLU A 148 17.62 -29.10 50.09
C GLU A 148 17.40 -27.61 49.81
N LYS A 149 16.23 -27.11 50.21
CA LYS A 149 15.89 -25.70 50.03
C LYS A 149 16.93 -24.79 50.66
N PHE A 150 17.32 -23.77 49.92
CA PHE A 150 18.25 -22.75 50.38
C PHE A 150 17.74 -21.38 49.98
N ARG A 151 18.26 -20.36 50.67
CA ARG A 151 18.12 -18.95 50.29
C ARG A 151 19.51 -18.34 50.15
N PHE A 152 19.64 -17.33 49.31
CA PHE A 152 20.88 -16.60 49.20
C PHE A 152 20.65 -15.09 49.08
N GLU A 153 21.65 -14.32 49.47
CA GLU A 153 21.64 -12.87 49.51
C GLU A 153 22.98 -12.33 48.95
N ARG A 154 22.94 -11.27 48.15
CA ARG A 154 24.12 -10.57 47.66
C ARG A 154 23.82 -9.09 47.48
N GLY A 155 24.32 -8.26 48.41
CA GLY A 155 23.88 -6.87 48.48
C GLY A 155 22.37 -6.83 48.70
N ASP A 156 21.64 -6.12 47.83
CA ASP A 156 20.18 -6.03 47.90
C ASP A 156 19.47 -7.17 47.13
N ALA A 157 20.21 -7.99 46.38
CA ALA A 157 19.65 -9.14 45.68
C ALA A 157 19.35 -10.29 46.67
N SER A 158 18.21 -10.95 46.49
CA SER A 158 17.83 -12.13 47.28
C SER A 158 17.25 -13.23 46.40
N GLY A 159 17.49 -14.49 46.74
CA GLY A 159 16.95 -15.59 45.96
C GLY A 159 16.80 -16.89 46.75
N ARG A 160 16.24 -17.89 46.10
CA ARG A 160 15.97 -19.22 46.66
C ARG A 160 16.05 -20.31 45.59
N GLY A 161 16.32 -21.53 46.02
CA GLY A 161 16.35 -22.73 45.19
C GLY A 161 16.13 -24.00 46.00
N GLU A 162 16.08 -25.15 45.32
CA GLU A 162 15.84 -26.46 45.96
C GLU A 162 17.09 -27.33 46.07
N SER A 163 18.07 -27.11 45.21
CA SER A 163 19.40 -27.71 45.32
C SER A 163 20.45 -26.84 44.65
N LEU A 164 21.68 -26.88 45.15
CA LEU A 164 22.81 -26.10 44.66
C LEU A 164 24.07 -26.98 44.63
N GLU A 165 24.78 -26.97 43.51
CA GLU A 165 26.12 -27.52 43.35
C GLU A 165 27.05 -26.37 42.97
N TYR A 166 28.07 -26.11 43.78
CA TYR A 166 29.10 -25.12 43.51
C TYR A 166 30.45 -25.81 43.30
N ARG A 167 30.97 -25.72 42.09
CA ARG A 167 32.30 -26.21 41.72
C ARG A 167 33.29 -25.08 41.83
N ILE A 168 34.13 -25.13 42.84
CA ILE A 168 34.97 -23.98 43.22
C ILE A 168 36.07 -23.74 42.18
N GLY A 169 36.73 -24.81 41.70
CA GLY A 169 37.80 -24.74 40.69
C GLY A 169 37.39 -24.01 39.40
N PRO A 170 36.36 -24.49 38.66
CA PRO A 170 35.88 -23.81 37.44
C PRO A 170 34.99 -22.59 37.74
N LYS A 171 34.67 -22.32 39.01
CA LYS A 171 33.76 -21.26 39.47
C LYS A 171 32.37 -21.35 38.81
N GLN A 172 31.75 -22.52 38.92
CA GLN A 172 30.45 -22.79 38.33
C GLN A 172 29.41 -23.08 39.43
N VAL A 173 28.25 -22.45 39.32
CA VAL A 173 27.10 -22.68 40.20
C VAL A 173 25.99 -23.32 39.38
N SER A 174 25.51 -24.49 39.81
CA SER A 174 24.33 -25.14 39.25
C SER A 174 23.24 -25.20 40.31
N ILE A 175 22.07 -24.68 39.99
CA ILE A 175 20.87 -24.73 40.82
C ILE A 175 19.84 -25.58 40.08
N LYS A 176 19.26 -26.57 40.76
CA LYS A 176 18.16 -27.38 40.20
C LYS A 176 16.93 -27.30 41.09
N GLY A 177 15.77 -27.41 40.46
CA GLY A 177 14.46 -27.16 41.07
C GLY A 177 14.11 -25.67 41.03
N GLN A 178 12.98 -25.29 41.62
CA GLN A 178 12.43 -23.93 41.51
C GLN A 178 13.43 -22.84 41.92
N PHE A 179 14.05 -22.20 40.92
CA PHE A 179 14.95 -21.07 41.10
C PHE A 179 14.15 -19.78 41.05
N TYR A 180 14.38 -18.91 42.04
CA TYR A 180 13.80 -17.57 42.10
C TYR A 180 14.85 -16.58 42.56
N LEU A 181 15.00 -15.47 41.85
CA LEU A 181 15.89 -14.37 42.19
C LEU A 181 15.14 -13.04 42.06
N ALA A 182 15.25 -12.22 43.09
CA ALA A 182 14.70 -10.89 43.24
C ALA A 182 15.83 -9.86 43.27
N LEU A 183 15.82 -8.95 42.29
CA LEU A 183 16.78 -7.87 42.15
C LEU A 183 16.03 -6.53 42.32
N PRO A 184 16.15 -5.86 43.48
CA PRO A 184 15.61 -4.52 43.62
C PRO A 184 16.37 -3.56 42.71
N LEU A 185 15.63 -2.64 42.09
CA LEU A 185 16.16 -1.56 41.28
C LEU A 185 15.71 -0.23 41.91
N ASP A 186 16.36 0.88 41.56
CA ASP A 186 15.94 2.22 42.00
C ASP A 186 14.45 2.47 41.74
N GLU A 187 13.93 1.88 40.66
CA GLU A 187 12.53 1.93 40.27
C GLU A 187 11.97 0.52 40.06
N GLY A 188 11.53 -0.10 41.15
CA GLY A 188 10.81 -1.37 41.16
C GLY A 188 11.70 -2.57 41.43
N GLN A 189 11.31 -3.73 40.91
CA GLN A 189 11.99 -5.01 41.14
C GLN A 189 12.03 -5.80 39.83
N THR A 190 13.17 -6.45 39.58
CA THR A 190 13.29 -7.49 38.56
C THR A 190 13.23 -8.85 39.24
N THR A 191 12.40 -9.75 38.72
CA THR A 191 12.33 -11.14 39.14
C THR A 191 12.81 -12.06 38.03
N ILE A 192 13.53 -13.12 38.43
CA ILE A 192 14.04 -14.16 37.55
C ILE A 192 13.58 -15.50 38.10
N GLU A 193 12.95 -16.32 37.25
CA GLU A 193 12.37 -17.61 37.58
C GLU A 193 12.80 -18.67 36.55
N ALA A 194 13.13 -19.87 36.99
CA ALA A 194 13.41 -21.04 36.13
C ALA A 194 13.35 -22.34 36.94
N ASP A 195 13.28 -23.50 36.30
CA ASP A 195 13.43 -24.79 37.00
C ASP A 195 14.90 -25.20 37.18
N GLU A 196 15.81 -24.63 36.38
CA GLU A 196 17.24 -24.86 36.46
C GLU A 196 17.98 -23.54 36.13
N ALA A 197 19.04 -23.26 36.87
CA ALA A 197 19.93 -22.12 36.63
C ALA A 197 21.39 -22.56 36.71
N PHE A 198 22.18 -22.17 35.73
CA PHE A 198 23.62 -22.44 35.67
C PHE A 198 24.35 -21.12 35.49
N HIS A 199 25.29 -20.80 36.37
CA HIS A 199 26.11 -19.60 36.31
C HIS A 199 27.58 -19.98 36.20
N ASP A 200 28.20 -19.61 35.08
CA ASP A 200 29.63 -19.65 34.90
C ASP A 200 30.22 -18.27 35.21
N LEU A 201 30.86 -18.16 36.37
CA LEU A 201 31.44 -16.91 36.86
C LEU A 201 32.70 -16.50 36.07
N THR A 202 33.31 -17.43 35.32
CA THR A 202 34.51 -17.16 34.53
C THR A 202 34.14 -16.55 33.18
N SER A 203 33.10 -17.06 32.52
CA SER A 203 32.60 -16.49 31.26
C SER A 203 31.55 -15.41 31.44
N HIS A 204 31.13 -15.12 32.68
CA HIS A 204 30.08 -14.16 33.01
C HIS A 204 28.75 -14.47 32.30
N THR A 205 28.38 -15.75 32.29
CA THR A 205 27.17 -16.23 31.62
C THR A 205 26.24 -16.95 32.58
N VAL A 206 24.94 -16.64 32.49
CA VAL A 206 23.88 -17.35 33.21
C VAL A 206 22.96 -18.03 32.20
N ASP A 207 22.76 -19.33 32.35
CA ASP A 207 21.80 -20.11 31.59
C ASP A 207 20.63 -20.50 32.51
N LEU A 208 19.44 -20.05 32.16
CA LEU A 208 18.18 -20.40 32.79
C LEU A 208 17.46 -21.38 31.87
N THR A 209 17.07 -22.55 32.37
CA THR A 209 16.45 -23.60 31.55
C THR A 209 15.17 -24.12 32.19
N ARG A 210 14.21 -24.45 31.32
CA ARG A 210 12.82 -24.85 31.60
C ARG A 210 12.03 -23.77 32.32
N ASN A 211 10.94 -23.33 31.68
CA ASN A 211 10.04 -22.29 32.21
C ASN A 211 10.77 -21.00 32.61
N ALA A 212 11.82 -20.64 31.88
CA ALA A 212 12.65 -19.50 32.22
C ALA A 212 11.87 -18.19 31.97
N ARG A 213 11.89 -17.30 32.96
CA ARG A 213 11.19 -16.03 32.92
C ARG A 213 12.00 -14.94 33.59
N ILE A 214 12.04 -13.76 32.97
CA ILE A 214 12.61 -12.54 33.52
C ILE A 214 11.55 -11.45 33.42
N ALA A 215 11.18 -10.81 34.53
CA ALA A 215 10.17 -9.75 34.55
C ALA A 215 10.66 -8.54 35.36
N GLY A 216 10.50 -7.33 34.85
CA GLY A 216 10.92 -6.10 35.53
C GLY A 216 10.47 -4.85 34.78
N GLN A 217 10.09 -3.80 35.52
CA GLN A 217 9.69 -2.48 34.98
C GLN A 217 8.63 -2.55 33.86
N GLY A 218 7.67 -3.48 33.96
CA GLY A 218 6.62 -3.67 32.96
C GLY A 218 7.05 -4.45 31.71
N ASN A 219 8.29 -4.93 31.67
CA ASN A 219 8.78 -5.83 30.64
C ASN A 219 8.78 -7.27 31.16
N ARG A 220 8.53 -8.23 30.28
CA ARG A 220 8.53 -9.65 30.62
C ARG A 220 9.04 -10.47 29.45
N LEU A 221 10.13 -11.20 29.66
CA LEU A 221 10.58 -12.26 28.76
C LEU A 221 10.26 -13.63 29.36
N SER A 222 9.73 -14.53 28.56
CA SER A 222 9.62 -15.96 28.89
C SER A 222 10.06 -16.82 27.71
N ALA A 223 10.77 -17.91 27.98
CA ALA A 223 11.22 -18.89 26.99
C ALA A 223 11.57 -20.23 27.67
N ASP A 224 11.75 -21.30 26.89
CA ASP A 224 12.23 -22.59 27.39
C ASP A 224 13.66 -22.48 27.93
N ARG A 225 14.50 -21.64 27.31
CA ARG A 225 15.85 -21.31 27.79
C ARG A 225 16.12 -19.82 27.64
N ILE A 226 16.65 -19.20 28.67
CA ILE A 226 17.15 -17.83 28.65
C ILE A 226 18.64 -17.84 28.99
N LYS A 227 19.49 -17.37 28.07
CA LYS A 227 20.90 -17.13 28.30
C LYS A 227 21.15 -15.64 28.52
N VAL A 228 21.84 -15.29 29.60
CA VAL A 228 22.26 -13.93 29.94
C VAL A 228 23.77 -13.85 29.84
N GLU A 229 24.29 -12.91 29.06
CA GLU A 229 25.71 -12.61 28.98
C GLU A 229 25.98 -11.25 29.62
N MET A 230 26.96 -11.20 30.53
CA MET A 230 27.30 -10.02 31.31
C MET A 230 28.74 -9.57 31.06
N THR A 231 29.05 -8.32 31.42
CA THR A 231 30.41 -7.83 31.54
C THR A 231 31.05 -8.32 32.83
N GLU A 232 32.37 -8.11 32.99
CA GLU A 232 33.10 -8.40 34.23
C GLU A 232 32.54 -7.64 35.45
N GLN A 233 31.91 -6.48 35.21
CA GLN A 233 31.22 -5.66 36.22
C GLN A 233 29.75 -6.09 36.42
N ASN A 234 29.36 -7.29 35.97
CA ASN A 234 28.01 -7.85 36.05
C ASN A 234 26.93 -6.98 35.39
N ARG A 235 27.28 -6.26 34.32
CA ARG A 235 26.30 -5.51 33.52
C ARG A 235 25.81 -6.36 32.36
N VAL A 236 24.51 -6.43 32.15
CA VAL A 236 23.94 -7.23 31.03
C VAL A 236 24.38 -6.63 29.71
N ARG A 237 24.94 -7.47 28.83
CA ARG A 237 25.34 -7.13 27.46
C ARG A 237 24.37 -7.72 26.44
N ARG A 238 23.98 -8.98 26.65
CA ARG A 238 23.09 -9.71 25.75
C ARG A 238 22.18 -10.64 26.53
N LEU A 239 20.96 -10.79 26.06
CA LEU A 239 20.00 -11.73 26.59
C LEU A 239 19.34 -12.46 25.42
N THR A 240 19.42 -13.79 25.42
CA THR A 240 18.85 -14.65 24.38
C THR A 240 17.80 -15.58 24.98
N GLY A 241 16.54 -15.42 24.60
CA GLY A 241 15.48 -16.39 24.86
C GLY A 241 15.32 -17.36 23.69
N SER A 242 15.20 -18.66 23.94
CA SER A 242 15.03 -19.70 22.91
C SER A 242 14.00 -20.74 23.33
N GLY A 243 13.24 -21.26 22.38
CA GLY A 243 12.13 -22.19 22.59
C GLY A 243 10.89 -21.46 23.09
N GLN A 244 9.96 -21.14 22.17
CA GLN A 244 8.72 -20.40 22.46
C GLN A 244 8.95 -19.05 23.16
N GLY A 245 9.91 -18.27 22.65
CA GLY A 245 10.20 -16.94 23.17
C GLY A 245 8.98 -16.02 23.07
N GLN A 246 8.64 -15.40 24.19
CA GLN A 246 7.62 -14.36 24.29
C GLN A 246 8.19 -13.17 25.08
N LEU A 247 8.15 -11.99 24.49
CA LEU A 247 8.60 -10.75 25.09
C LEU A 247 7.48 -9.71 25.09
N GLU A 248 7.11 -9.24 26.28
CA GLU A 248 6.25 -8.08 26.49
C GLU A 248 7.14 -6.88 26.80
N VAL A 249 7.00 -5.79 26.04
CA VAL A 249 7.78 -4.55 26.23
C VAL A 249 6.83 -3.38 26.46
N GLY A 250 6.94 -2.73 27.61
CA GLY A 250 6.07 -1.62 27.98
C GLY A 250 4.59 -2.02 28.04
N ARG A 251 3.68 -1.08 27.74
CA ARG A 251 2.23 -1.33 27.81
C ARG A 251 1.70 -1.81 26.46
N GLY A 252 1.53 -3.13 26.33
CA GLY A 252 0.73 -3.74 25.26
C GLY A 252 1.47 -4.14 23.99
N ARG A 253 2.82 -4.12 23.96
CA ARG A 253 3.61 -4.65 22.84
C ARG A 253 4.06 -6.06 23.15
N LEU A 254 3.72 -6.98 22.27
CA LEU A 254 3.99 -8.40 22.40
C LEU A 254 4.80 -8.87 21.19
N PHE A 255 5.96 -9.44 21.45
CA PHE A 255 6.79 -10.13 20.47
C PHE A 255 6.80 -11.62 20.76
N GLN A 256 6.71 -12.46 19.72
CA GLN A 256 6.84 -13.90 19.85
C GLN A 256 7.73 -14.46 18.75
N GLY A 257 8.53 -15.49 19.07
CA GLY A 257 9.42 -16.15 18.11
C GLY A 257 10.05 -17.40 18.69
N GLU A 258 10.79 -18.14 17.86
CA GLU A 258 11.59 -19.27 18.32
C GLU A 258 12.79 -18.78 19.14
N GLN A 259 13.40 -17.68 18.71
CA GLN A 259 14.52 -17.03 19.40
C GLN A 259 14.29 -15.52 19.48
N ILE A 260 14.53 -14.96 20.66
CA ILE A 260 14.50 -13.51 20.94
C ILE A 260 15.88 -13.12 21.47
N ASP A 261 16.61 -12.33 20.69
CA ASP A 261 17.89 -11.76 21.06
C ASP A 261 17.74 -10.27 21.39
N MET A 262 18.17 -9.91 22.60
CA MET A 262 18.20 -8.54 23.10
C MET A 262 19.65 -8.12 23.34
N SER A 263 20.04 -6.98 22.77
CA SER A 263 21.36 -6.37 22.98
C SER A 263 21.23 -5.10 23.80
N PHE A 264 22.16 -4.91 24.74
CA PHE A 264 22.16 -3.79 25.66
C PHE A 264 23.46 -3.00 25.55
N ASP A 265 23.37 -1.69 25.70
CA ASP A 265 24.54 -0.85 26.00
C ASP A 265 24.87 -1.02 27.49
N PRO A 266 26.02 -1.63 27.86
CA PRO A 266 26.36 -1.86 29.25
C PRO A 266 26.70 -0.57 30.00
N GLU A 267 27.08 0.52 29.34
CA GLU A 267 27.37 1.80 30.00
C GLU A 267 26.07 2.49 30.40
N GLN A 268 25.10 2.51 29.50
CA GLN A 268 23.79 3.17 29.68
C GLN A 268 22.71 2.27 30.29
N GLN A 269 22.96 0.96 30.34
CA GLN A 269 21.98 -0.07 30.72
C GLN A 269 20.65 0.08 29.94
N SER A 270 20.77 0.38 28.65
CA SER A 270 19.64 0.61 27.75
C SER A 270 19.59 -0.49 26.69
N LEU A 271 18.38 -0.93 26.34
CA LEU A 271 18.17 -1.86 25.23
C LEU A 271 18.45 -1.12 23.91
N THR A 272 19.30 -1.67 23.06
CA THR A 272 19.72 -1.05 21.79
C THR A 272 19.24 -1.79 20.56
N LYS A 273 19.01 -3.11 20.66
CA LYS A 273 18.50 -3.94 19.58
C LYS A 273 17.64 -5.07 20.11
N LEU A 274 16.53 -5.33 19.42
CA LEU A 274 15.69 -6.51 19.61
C LEU A 274 15.63 -7.27 18.27
N ASP A 275 15.97 -8.56 18.28
CA ASP A 275 16.01 -9.42 17.09
C ASP A 275 15.20 -10.70 17.37
N ILE A 276 14.07 -10.84 16.69
CA ILE A 276 13.13 -11.94 16.87
C ILE A 276 13.15 -12.78 15.61
N SER A 277 13.42 -14.08 15.75
CA SER A 277 13.40 -15.02 14.64
C SER A 277 12.37 -16.12 14.87
N GLY A 278 11.72 -16.52 13.78
CA GLY A 278 10.80 -17.65 13.75
C GLY A 278 11.50 -19.02 13.69
N GLY A 279 12.82 -19.09 13.57
CA GLY A 279 13.55 -20.34 13.33
C GLY A 279 13.56 -20.78 11.86
N ASP A 280 13.91 -22.04 11.58
CA ASP A 280 14.37 -22.44 10.24
C ASP A 280 13.29 -22.86 9.23
N THR A 281 12.09 -23.32 9.62
CA THR A 281 11.23 -23.97 8.61
C THR A 281 9.72 -23.72 8.63
N ASN A 282 9.09 -23.15 9.67
CA ASN A 282 7.63 -22.89 9.62
C ASN A 282 7.09 -21.92 10.68
N ARG A 283 7.84 -21.68 11.76
CA ARG A 283 7.47 -20.72 12.78
C ARG A 283 7.87 -19.32 12.29
N LYS A 284 7.07 -18.32 12.67
CA LYS A 284 7.27 -16.93 12.28
C LYS A 284 7.43 -16.08 13.53
N ALA A 285 8.25 -15.05 13.42
CA ALA A 285 8.29 -13.97 14.38
C ALA A 285 6.99 -13.15 14.25
N THR A 286 6.37 -12.83 15.37
CA THR A 286 5.18 -11.98 15.42
C THR A 286 5.40 -10.78 16.31
N TYR A 287 4.76 -9.66 15.95
CA TYR A 287 4.64 -8.46 16.76
C TYR A 287 3.17 -8.04 16.79
N GLN A 288 2.68 -7.73 17.99
CA GLN A 288 1.33 -7.24 18.23
C GLN A 288 1.38 -6.01 19.15
N GLU A 289 0.57 -5.00 18.84
CA GLU A 289 0.40 -3.82 19.70
C GLU A 289 -1.06 -3.38 19.69
N GLU A 290 -1.63 -3.18 20.88
CA GLU A 290 -2.96 -2.61 21.06
C GLU A 290 -2.87 -1.10 21.25
N THR A 291 -3.56 -0.34 20.40
CA THR A 291 -3.62 1.13 20.45
C THR A 291 -5.05 1.60 20.69
N ALA A 292 -5.24 2.90 20.96
CA ALA A 292 -6.58 3.48 21.06
C ALA A 292 -7.40 3.37 19.75
N GLY A 293 -6.74 3.22 18.60
CA GLY A 293 -7.38 3.07 17.28
C GLY A 293 -7.59 1.63 16.83
N GLY A 294 -7.23 0.64 17.66
CA GLY A 294 -7.22 -0.78 17.33
C GLY A 294 -5.81 -1.38 17.33
N SER A 295 -5.63 -2.54 16.71
CA SER A 295 -4.38 -3.29 16.79
C SER A 295 -3.47 -3.16 15.56
N HIS A 296 -2.17 -3.27 15.82
CA HIS A 296 -1.13 -3.54 14.84
C HIS A 296 -0.72 -5.01 14.94
N TYR A 297 -0.53 -5.65 13.80
CA TYR A 297 -0.07 -7.03 13.71
C TYR A 297 0.97 -7.14 12.60
N LEU A 298 2.13 -7.70 12.93
CA LEU A 298 3.22 -7.97 11.99
C LEU A 298 3.68 -9.42 12.17
N GLU A 299 3.85 -10.11 11.06
CA GLU A 299 4.32 -11.48 11.01
C GLU A 299 5.39 -11.59 9.92
N ALA A 300 6.54 -12.19 10.22
CA ALA A 300 7.64 -12.40 9.27
C ALA A 300 8.56 -13.54 9.74
N LEU A 301 9.55 -13.94 8.93
CA LEU A 301 10.53 -14.91 9.40
C LEU A 301 11.49 -14.31 10.45
N GLN A 302 11.81 -13.03 10.29
CA GLN A 302 12.62 -12.26 11.23
C GLN A 302 12.03 -10.86 11.40
N ILE A 303 11.98 -10.38 12.64
CA ILE A 303 11.62 -9.00 12.99
C ILE A 303 12.78 -8.43 13.82
N VAL A 304 13.34 -7.32 13.37
CA VAL A 304 14.37 -6.57 14.10
C VAL A 304 13.79 -5.22 14.48
N ALA A 305 13.80 -4.88 15.76
CA ALA A 305 13.32 -3.59 16.25
C ALA A 305 14.46 -2.80 16.92
N SER A 306 14.44 -1.49 16.73
CA SER A 306 15.38 -0.53 17.30
C SER A 306 14.69 0.27 18.41
N PRO A 307 14.84 -0.13 19.67
CA PRO A 307 14.28 0.62 20.79
C PRO A 307 15.09 1.89 21.08
N GLU A 308 14.40 2.90 21.60
CA GLU A 308 14.95 4.15 22.08
C GLU A 308 14.40 4.44 23.47
N LYS A 309 15.30 4.67 24.43
CA LYS A 309 14.92 5.07 25.79
C LYS A 309 14.81 6.58 25.85
N LYS A 310 13.64 7.08 26.24
CA LYS A 310 13.43 8.49 26.55
C LYS A 310 12.82 8.60 27.94
N ASP A 311 13.56 9.24 28.84
CA ASP A 311 13.25 9.28 30.26
C ASP A 311 13.15 7.85 30.85
N LYS A 312 11.96 7.47 31.31
CA LYS A 312 11.67 6.16 31.93
C LYS A 312 11.06 5.17 30.95
N ASP A 313 10.62 5.63 29.78
CA ASP A 313 9.88 4.82 28.83
C ASP A 313 10.79 4.34 27.69
N VAL A 314 10.55 3.11 27.25
CA VAL A 314 11.19 2.52 26.07
C VAL A 314 10.19 2.52 24.93
N PHE A 315 10.54 3.18 23.83
CA PHE A 315 9.73 3.25 22.63
C PHE A 315 10.45 2.59 21.46
N LEU A 316 9.71 2.15 20.44
CA LEU A 316 10.32 1.71 19.20
C LEU A 316 10.55 2.92 18.30
N LYS A 317 11.76 3.05 17.76
CA LYS A 317 12.11 4.05 16.75
C LYS A 317 11.77 3.54 15.35
N ASP A 318 12.18 2.30 15.08
CA ASP A 318 11.93 1.61 13.82
C ASP A 318 11.84 0.10 14.03
N PHE A 319 11.26 -0.58 13.05
CA PHE A 319 11.32 -2.03 12.94
C PHE A 319 11.49 -2.45 11.48
N ARG A 320 12.21 -3.55 11.28
CA ARG A 320 12.42 -4.24 10.02
C ARG A 320 11.84 -5.64 10.12
N ALA A 321 11.16 -6.08 9.07
CA ALA A 321 10.69 -7.45 8.93
C ALA A 321 11.14 -8.02 7.60
N ASP A 322 11.63 -9.27 7.62
CA ASP A 322 12.21 -9.94 6.47
C ASP A 322 11.54 -11.30 6.21
N ARG A 323 11.30 -11.57 4.92
CA ARG A 323 10.76 -12.79 4.32
C ARG A 323 9.33 -13.13 4.78
N ASN A 324 8.42 -13.28 3.80
CA ASN A 324 7.01 -13.62 4.01
C ASN A 324 6.28 -12.66 4.96
N VAL A 325 6.50 -11.35 4.78
CA VAL A 325 5.91 -10.33 5.63
C VAL A 325 4.39 -10.31 5.44
N LEU A 326 3.67 -10.30 6.55
CA LEU A 326 2.24 -9.99 6.64
C LEU A 326 2.06 -8.90 7.68
N PHE A 327 1.57 -7.74 7.26
CA PHE A 327 1.27 -6.61 8.12
C PHE A 327 -0.22 -6.26 8.07
N ARG A 328 -0.82 -5.99 9.23
CA ARG A 328 -2.20 -5.53 9.38
C ARG A 328 -2.23 -4.39 10.38
N SER A 329 -3.04 -3.39 10.11
CA SER A 329 -3.17 -2.23 10.98
C SER A 329 -4.55 -1.62 10.87
N GLN A 330 -5.35 -1.77 11.93
CA GLN A 330 -6.68 -1.18 12.01
C GLN A 330 -6.65 0.36 12.01
N PRO A 331 -5.74 1.04 12.76
CA PRO A 331 -5.63 2.50 12.70
C PRO A 331 -5.34 3.02 11.30
N LEU A 332 -4.49 2.32 10.53
CA LEU A 332 -4.09 2.70 9.17
C LEU A 332 -5.09 2.28 8.07
N LYS A 333 -6.15 1.56 8.46
CA LYS A 333 -7.11 0.92 7.54
C LYS A 333 -6.45 -0.05 6.55
N VAL A 334 -5.32 -0.64 6.96
CA VAL A 334 -4.60 -1.68 6.20
C VAL A 334 -5.07 -3.03 6.68
N THR A 335 -5.95 -3.66 5.90
CA THR A 335 -6.50 -4.99 6.23
C THR A 335 -5.50 -6.10 5.97
N GLU A 336 -4.63 -5.90 4.97
CA GLU A 336 -3.55 -6.82 4.62
C GLU A 336 -2.47 -6.07 3.85
N ALA A 337 -1.20 -6.26 4.21
CA ALA A 337 -0.04 -5.86 3.44
C ALA A 337 0.96 -7.02 3.40
N ARG A 338 1.35 -7.44 2.20
CA ARG A 338 2.32 -8.52 1.96
C ARG A 338 3.54 -7.98 1.22
N ALA A 339 4.73 -8.43 1.61
CA ALA A 339 6.00 -8.06 1.00
C ALA A 339 7.11 -9.08 1.34
N GLU A 340 8.27 -8.94 0.70
CA GLU A 340 9.47 -9.67 1.10
C GLU A 340 10.21 -8.93 2.23
N HIS A 341 10.23 -7.61 2.17
CA HIS A 341 10.84 -6.76 3.18
C HIS A 341 9.87 -5.65 3.60
N LEU A 342 9.89 -5.29 4.88
CA LEU A 342 9.16 -4.17 5.42
C LEU A 342 10.06 -3.39 6.38
N VAL A 343 10.06 -2.06 6.26
CA VAL A 343 10.66 -1.15 7.25
C VAL A 343 9.61 -0.15 7.73
N GLY A 344 9.31 -0.17 9.02
CA GLY A 344 8.42 0.77 9.68
C GLY A 344 9.20 1.81 10.47
N PHE A 345 8.87 3.08 10.29
CA PHE A 345 9.45 4.21 11.03
C PHE A 345 8.38 4.84 11.91
N LEU A 346 8.64 4.94 13.22
CA LEU A 346 7.73 5.57 14.16
C LEU A 346 8.10 7.04 14.39
N ALA A 347 7.08 7.84 14.71
CA ALA A 347 7.24 9.22 15.16
C ALA A 347 7.96 9.28 16.52
N PRO A 348 8.55 10.43 16.91
CA PRO A 348 9.18 10.61 18.21
C PRO A 348 8.26 10.18 19.37
N GLY A 349 8.77 9.31 20.25
CA GLY A 349 7.99 8.70 21.32
C GLY A 349 7.24 7.42 20.91
N GLY A 350 7.44 6.93 19.69
CA GLY A 350 7.03 5.59 19.23
C GLY A 350 5.54 5.28 19.36
N LYS A 351 4.66 6.29 19.27
CA LYS A 351 3.20 6.10 19.34
C LYS A 351 2.56 5.86 17.98
N ASP A 352 3.10 6.52 16.95
CA ASP A 352 2.46 6.65 15.64
C ASP A 352 3.44 6.18 14.56
N LEU A 353 3.00 5.31 13.66
CA LEU A 353 3.76 4.92 12.48
C LEU A 353 3.76 6.06 11.45
N GLN A 354 4.92 6.64 11.15
CA GLN A 354 5.04 7.79 10.25
C GLN A 354 5.24 7.34 8.80
N ARG A 355 6.01 6.27 8.59
CA ARG A 355 6.31 5.74 7.26
C ARG A 355 6.41 4.22 7.31
N VAL A 356 5.93 3.56 6.26
CA VAL A 356 6.16 2.14 6.01
C VAL A 356 6.71 1.99 4.60
N HIS A 357 7.85 1.33 4.48
CA HIS A 357 8.48 0.98 3.23
C HIS A 357 8.35 -0.53 3.02
N LEU A 358 7.94 -0.96 1.82
CA LEU A 358 7.72 -2.35 1.45
C LEU A 358 8.49 -2.64 0.16
N GLU A 359 9.19 -3.77 0.10
CA GLU A 359 9.94 -4.21 -1.10
C GLU A 359 9.66 -5.69 -1.43
N GLY A 360 9.86 -6.04 -2.70
CA GLY A 360 9.66 -7.38 -3.25
C GLY A 360 8.29 -7.51 -3.90
N SER A 361 7.64 -8.66 -3.77
CA SER A 361 6.28 -8.85 -4.31
C SER A 361 5.22 -8.16 -3.43
N VAL A 362 5.09 -6.83 -3.53
CA VAL A 362 4.23 -6.02 -2.65
C VAL A 362 2.75 -6.11 -3.04
N SER A 363 1.88 -6.30 -2.05
CA SER A 363 0.42 -6.20 -2.21
C SER A 363 -0.21 -5.63 -0.93
N VAL A 364 -0.86 -4.47 -1.03
CA VAL A 364 -1.55 -3.78 0.07
C VAL A 364 -3.04 -3.67 -0.24
N LEU A 365 -3.88 -4.15 0.68
CA LEU A 365 -5.34 -4.03 0.66
C LEU A 365 -5.81 -3.10 1.77
N ARG A 366 -6.45 -2.00 1.38
CA ARG A 366 -7.11 -1.05 2.26
C ARG A 366 -8.62 -1.07 2.06
N GLN A 367 -9.34 -0.85 3.16
CA GLN A 367 -10.79 -0.66 3.13
C GLN A 367 -11.13 0.67 3.78
N VAL A 368 -11.76 1.55 3.02
CA VAL A 368 -12.11 2.91 3.47
C VAL A 368 -13.61 3.09 3.35
N GLU A 369 -14.22 3.71 4.36
CA GLU A 369 -15.64 4.08 4.32
C GLU A 369 -15.85 5.16 3.26
N GLU A 370 -16.82 4.90 2.38
CA GLU A 370 -17.32 5.88 1.43
C GLU A 370 -18.09 6.95 2.22
N LYS A 371 -17.74 8.23 2.03
CA LYS A 371 -18.49 9.31 2.68
C LYS A 371 -19.95 9.23 2.22
N LYS A 372 -20.89 9.32 3.17
CA LYS A 372 -22.32 9.30 2.85
C LYS A 372 -22.61 10.37 1.81
N SER A 373 -23.15 9.94 0.67
CA SER A 373 -23.75 10.87 -0.28
C SER A 373 -24.85 11.66 0.42
N ALA A 374 -24.99 12.95 0.09
CA ALA A 374 -26.01 13.85 0.64
C ALA A 374 -27.45 13.31 0.53
N LYS A 375 -27.69 12.28 -0.30
CA LYS A 375 -28.98 11.60 -0.46
C LYS A 375 -29.28 10.48 0.54
N GLY A 376 -28.47 10.31 1.59
CA GLY A 376 -28.79 9.37 2.70
C GLY A 376 -28.59 7.88 2.36
N SER A 377 -27.93 7.56 1.25
CA SER A 377 -27.53 6.18 0.96
C SER A 377 -26.56 5.67 2.05
N PRO A 378 -26.64 4.38 2.43
CA PRO A 378 -25.68 3.79 3.36
C PRO A 378 -24.26 3.97 2.82
N ALA A 379 -23.31 4.23 3.73
CA ALA A 379 -21.90 4.35 3.37
C ALA A 379 -21.43 3.00 2.78
N GLY A 380 -21.01 3.01 1.52
CA GLY A 380 -20.32 1.88 0.91
C GLY A 380 -18.91 1.71 1.49
N LEU A 381 -18.27 0.60 1.18
CA LEU A 381 -16.83 0.43 1.38
C LEU A 381 -16.13 0.51 0.03
N ILE A 382 -15.06 1.29 -0.03
CA ILE A 382 -14.13 1.29 -1.15
C ILE A 382 -12.96 0.38 -0.76
N ALA A 383 -12.73 -0.66 -1.54
CA ALA A 383 -11.58 -1.54 -1.40
C ALA A 383 -10.50 -1.15 -2.42
N ASP A 384 -9.35 -0.69 -1.90
CA ASP A 384 -8.18 -0.35 -2.70
C ASP A 384 -7.14 -1.46 -2.56
N ARG A 385 -6.80 -2.14 -3.66
CA ARG A 385 -5.67 -3.07 -3.73
C ARG A 385 -4.57 -2.46 -4.59
N LEU A 386 -3.41 -2.24 -3.98
CA LEU A 386 -2.22 -1.72 -4.64
C LEU A 386 -1.12 -2.78 -4.65
N SER A 387 -0.61 -3.11 -5.84
CA SER A 387 0.47 -4.06 -6.04
C SER A 387 1.63 -3.41 -6.81
N SER A 388 2.87 -3.71 -6.44
CA SER A 388 4.09 -3.16 -7.03
C SER A 388 5.33 -3.97 -6.61
N GLU A 389 6.52 -3.59 -7.10
CA GLU A 389 7.79 -4.16 -6.59
C GLU A 389 8.32 -3.42 -5.35
N GLU A 390 7.90 -2.17 -5.18
CA GLU A 390 8.30 -1.30 -4.06
C GLU A 390 7.16 -0.32 -3.76
N LEU A 391 6.94 -0.04 -2.48
CA LEU A 391 5.87 0.83 -2.01
C LEU A 391 6.26 1.57 -0.74
N ASP A 392 6.22 2.89 -0.81
CA ASP A 392 6.32 3.78 0.34
C ASP A 392 4.94 4.29 0.74
N LEU A 393 4.58 4.14 2.02
CA LEU A 393 3.38 4.69 2.63
C LEU A 393 3.77 5.75 3.67
N ARG A 394 3.16 6.92 3.62
CA ARG A 394 3.39 8.01 4.58
C ARG A 394 2.10 8.42 5.26
N PHE A 395 2.19 8.65 6.57
CA PHE A 395 1.04 8.91 7.43
C PHE A 395 1.22 10.23 8.19
N THR A 396 0.10 10.89 8.45
CA THR A 396 0.05 12.05 9.35
C THR A 396 0.18 11.61 10.81
N PRO A 397 0.43 12.54 11.77
CA PRO A 397 0.43 12.22 13.21
C PRO A 397 -0.87 11.58 13.72
N GLY A 398 -1.99 11.67 12.98
CA GLY A 398 -3.25 11.00 13.30
C GLY A 398 -3.42 9.62 12.65
N GLN A 399 -2.33 8.97 12.23
CA GLN A 399 -2.36 7.64 11.58
C GLN A 399 -3.23 7.59 10.31
N THR A 400 -3.43 8.74 9.66
CA THR A 400 -4.15 8.83 8.40
C THR A 400 -3.17 8.78 7.24
N LEU A 401 -3.39 7.89 6.27
CA LEU A 401 -2.56 7.84 5.07
C LEU A 401 -2.66 9.17 4.33
N GLU A 402 -1.50 9.75 4.03
CA GLU A 402 -1.33 11.02 3.31
C GLU A 402 -0.87 10.76 1.88
N GLU A 403 0.06 9.82 1.72
CA GLU A 403 0.74 9.57 0.46
C GLU A 403 1.11 8.09 0.33
N ALA A 404 0.95 7.53 -0.86
CA ALA A 404 1.50 6.23 -1.23
C ALA A 404 2.27 6.35 -2.55
N TRP A 405 3.51 5.87 -2.60
CA TRP A 405 4.35 5.90 -3.78
C TRP A 405 4.77 4.49 -4.17
N ALA A 406 4.16 3.97 -5.23
CA ALA A 406 4.41 2.65 -5.77
C ALA A 406 5.37 2.75 -6.97
N LEU A 407 6.36 1.85 -7.02
CA LEU A 407 7.35 1.80 -8.09
C LEU A 407 7.34 0.41 -8.75
N ARG A 408 7.49 0.41 -10.07
CA ARG A 408 7.64 -0.75 -10.96
C ARG A 408 6.42 -1.69 -10.98
N ARG A 409 5.87 -1.92 -12.17
CA ARG A 409 4.73 -2.84 -12.42
C ARG A 409 3.55 -2.59 -11.48
N VAL A 410 3.15 -1.34 -11.39
CA VAL A 410 2.09 -0.92 -10.49
C VAL A 410 0.73 -1.32 -11.02
N ASP A 411 -0.10 -1.90 -10.16
CA ASP A 411 -1.52 -2.19 -10.37
C ASP A 411 -2.31 -1.68 -9.15
N LEU A 412 -3.15 -0.66 -9.38
CA LEU A 412 -4.11 -0.14 -8.41
C LEU A 412 -5.52 -0.52 -8.86
N LYS A 413 -6.14 -1.45 -8.13
CA LYS A 413 -7.53 -1.83 -8.30
C LYS A 413 -8.40 -1.24 -7.20
N GLN A 414 -9.35 -0.39 -7.58
CA GLN A 414 -10.38 0.14 -6.68
C GLN A 414 -11.72 -0.51 -7.00
N THR A 415 -12.39 -1.03 -5.97
CA THR A 415 -13.71 -1.65 -6.12
C THR A 415 -14.68 -0.99 -5.15
N SER A 416 -15.82 -0.54 -5.67
CA SER A 416 -16.95 -0.01 -4.90
C SER A 416 -18.26 -0.67 -5.36
N SER A 417 -19.39 -0.26 -4.79
CA SER A 417 -20.72 -0.70 -5.24
C SER A 417 -21.12 -0.14 -6.61
N SER A 418 -20.49 0.95 -7.07
CA SER A 418 -20.90 1.70 -8.26
C SER A 418 -19.89 1.65 -9.41
N PHE A 419 -18.64 1.26 -9.13
CA PHE A 419 -17.60 1.18 -10.15
C PHE A 419 -16.53 0.15 -9.79
N THR A 420 -15.86 -0.37 -10.83
CA THR A 420 -14.54 -0.99 -10.70
C THR A 420 -13.55 -0.18 -11.55
N ARG A 421 -12.45 0.25 -10.92
CA ARG A 421 -11.41 1.04 -11.57
C ARG A 421 -10.07 0.33 -11.43
N ASN A 422 -9.32 0.24 -12.52
CA ASN A 422 -7.99 -0.32 -12.54
C ASN A 422 -7.02 0.68 -13.17
N LEU A 423 -6.02 1.12 -12.42
CA LEU A 423 -4.90 1.93 -12.90
C LEU A 423 -3.63 1.07 -12.89
N THR A 424 -3.07 0.85 -14.07
CA THR A 424 -1.77 0.18 -14.23
C THR A 424 -0.72 1.15 -14.73
N ALA A 425 0.53 1.00 -14.30
CA ALA A 425 1.66 1.76 -14.81
C ALA A 425 2.95 0.95 -14.69
N ARG A 426 3.82 1.03 -15.69
CA ARG A 426 5.10 0.31 -15.75
C ARG A 426 6.11 0.86 -14.75
N ASP A 427 6.21 2.19 -14.63
CA ASP A 427 7.34 2.82 -13.93
C ASP A 427 6.95 3.25 -12.50
N SER A 428 5.88 4.03 -12.33
CA SER A 428 5.45 4.48 -10.99
C SER A 428 4.01 4.97 -10.92
N VAL A 429 3.43 4.92 -9.72
CA VAL A 429 2.20 5.63 -9.35
C VAL A 429 2.37 6.30 -8.00
N ARG A 430 2.08 7.60 -7.92
CA ARG A 430 2.05 8.39 -6.70
C ARG A 430 0.60 8.76 -6.38
N LEU A 431 0.13 8.35 -5.20
CA LEU A 431 -1.23 8.51 -4.72
C LEU A 431 -1.22 9.50 -3.56
N PHE A 432 -2.14 10.47 -3.60
CA PHE A 432 -2.32 11.46 -2.57
C PHE A 432 -3.70 11.27 -1.92
N TYR A 433 -3.72 11.36 -0.60
CA TYR A 433 -4.90 11.13 0.20
C TYR A 433 -5.24 12.38 1.02
N THR A 434 -6.52 12.69 1.13
CA THR A 434 -7.04 13.78 1.94
C THR A 434 -8.08 13.22 2.89
N ALA A 435 -7.82 13.33 4.20
CA ALA A 435 -8.62 12.67 5.24
C ALA A 435 -8.81 11.15 4.98
N GLY A 436 -7.75 10.48 4.53
CA GLY A 436 -7.71 9.04 4.29
C GLY A 436 -8.32 8.56 2.97
N GLN A 437 -8.98 9.45 2.21
CA GLN A 437 -9.58 9.16 0.91
C GLN A 437 -8.67 9.60 -0.23
N LEU A 438 -8.60 8.81 -1.31
CA LEU A 438 -7.81 9.13 -2.49
C LEU A 438 -8.34 10.45 -3.10
N SER A 439 -7.45 11.42 -3.29
CA SER A 439 -7.77 12.74 -3.86
C SER A 439 -7.02 13.01 -5.16
N ARG A 440 -5.85 12.40 -5.37
CA ARG A 440 -5.10 12.50 -6.62
C ARG A 440 -4.24 11.26 -6.87
N SER A 441 -4.05 10.90 -8.13
CA SER A 441 -3.06 9.92 -8.57
C SER A 441 -2.24 10.48 -9.74
N GLU A 442 -0.93 10.30 -9.70
CA GLU A 442 0.01 10.59 -10.78
C GLU A 442 0.64 9.27 -11.22
N SER A 443 0.55 8.91 -12.50
CA SER A 443 1.08 7.64 -13.03
C SER A 443 2.01 7.88 -14.20
N ARG A 444 3.07 7.07 -14.30
CA ARG A 444 4.13 7.19 -15.32
C ARG A 444 4.56 5.83 -15.87
N GLY A 445 4.86 5.79 -17.16
CA GLY A 445 5.33 4.62 -17.89
C GLY A 445 4.18 3.75 -18.38
N ASP A 446 3.72 3.96 -19.61
CA ASP A 446 2.62 3.20 -20.24
C ASP A 446 1.37 3.09 -19.35
N SER A 447 0.99 4.19 -18.69
CA SER A 447 -0.17 4.24 -17.80
C SER A 447 -1.46 3.86 -18.52
N ARG A 448 -2.27 3.01 -17.90
CA ARG A 448 -3.59 2.63 -18.39
C ARG A 448 -4.61 2.68 -17.24
N LEU A 449 -5.63 3.53 -17.40
CA LEU A 449 -6.78 3.61 -16.53
C LEU A 449 -8.00 2.98 -17.21
N THR A 450 -8.52 1.91 -16.63
CA THR A 450 -9.76 1.25 -17.04
C THR A 450 -10.84 1.49 -16.00
N GLU A 451 -12.05 1.79 -16.43
CA GLU A 451 -13.20 1.92 -15.55
C GLU A 451 -14.41 1.22 -16.16
N ASP A 452 -14.97 0.29 -15.39
CA ASP A 452 -16.21 -0.41 -15.67
C ASP A 452 -17.34 0.27 -14.87
N TYR A 453 -18.38 0.72 -15.56
CA TYR A 453 -19.54 1.41 -15.00
C TYR A 453 -20.83 0.86 -15.60
N SER A 454 -21.98 1.28 -15.07
CA SER A 454 -23.30 0.78 -15.51
C SER A 454 -23.62 1.00 -16.99
N GLY A 455 -22.95 1.96 -17.64
CA GLY A 455 -23.16 2.30 -19.06
C GLY A 455 -22.22 1.60 -20.04
N GLY A 456 -21.16 0.95 -19.56
CA GLY A 456 -20.13 0.37 -20.41
C GLY A 456 -18.74 0.33 -19.79
N ARG A 457 -17.72 0.27 -20.65
CA ARG A 457 -16.31 0.24 -20.26
C ARG A 457 -15.56 1.35 -20.95
N ARG A 458 -14.70 2.05 -20.20
CA ARG A 458 -13.78 3.06 -20.74
C ARG A 458 -12.34 2.73 -20.37
N THR A 459 -11.43 2.92 -21.31
CA THR A 459 -9.98 2.77 -21.07
C THR A 459 -9.23 3.95 -21.65
N ALA A 460 -8.46 4.66 -20.83
CA ALA A 460 -7.49 5.64 -21.27
C ALA A 460 -6.08 5.07 -21.09
N ALA A 461 -5.23 5.18 -22.10
CA ALA A 461 -3.83 4.78 -22.04
C ALA A 461 -2.92 5.91 -22.55
N ALA A 462 -1.83 6.19 -21.84
CA ALA A 462 -0.86 7.22 -22.19
C ALA A 462 0.45 7.02 -21.40
N PRO A 463 1.60 7.53 -21.85
CA PRO A 463 2.84 7.49 -21.05
C PRO A 463 2.75 8.16 -19.68
N SER A 464 1.89 9.17 -19.54
CA SER A 464 1.70 9.96 -18.32
C SER A 464 0.23 10.26 -18.13
N MET A 465 -0.28 10.06 -16.90
CA MET A 465 -1.67 10.38 -16.56
C MET A 465 -1.77 10.87 -15.11
N ASP A 466 -2.53 11.94 -14.92
CA ASP A 466 -2.93 12.45 -13.62
C ASP A 466 -4.46 12.36 -13.49
N ALA A 467 -4.96 11.88 -12.36
CA ALA A 467 -6.37 11.80 -12.06
C ALA A 467 -6.68 12.43 -10.70
N PHE A 468 -7.79 13.15 -10.61
CA PHE A 468 -8.25 13.88 -9.44
C PHE A 468 -9.59 13.32 -8.98
N PHE A 469 -9.71 13.12 -7.69
CA PHE A 469 -10.83 12.46 -7.06
C PHE A 469 -11.43 13.35 -5.97
N SER A 470 -12.75 13.25 -5.80
CA SER A 470 -13.47 13.84 -4.68
C SER A 470 -14.42 12.77 -4.17
N GLU A 471 -14.34 12.47 -2.87
CA GLU A 471 -15.18 11.44 -2.23
C GLU A 471 -15.07 10.06 -2.93
N GLY A 472 -13.87 9.72 -3.42
CA GLY A 472 -13.61 8.46 -4.15
C GLY A 472 -14.06 8.46 -5.63
N GLN A 473 -14.80 9.48 -6.07
CA GLN A 473 -15.27 9.62 -7.45
C GLN A 473 -14.28 10.43 -8.29
N LEU A 474 -14.01 9.96 -9.50
CA LEU A 474 -13.20 10.69 -10.48
C LEU A 474 -13.87 12.02 -10.85
N GLN A 475 -13.11 13.12 -10.78
CA GLN A 475 -13.56 14.48 -11.10
C GLN A 475 -12.87 15.03 -12.36
N ARG A 476 -11.57 14.72 -12.50
CA ARG A 476 -10.78 15.16 -13.65
C ARG A 476 -9.70 14.13 -13.95
N MET A 477 -9.39 13.96 -15.23
CA MET A 477 -8.26 13.17 -15.70
C MET A 477 -7.54 13.94 -16.80
N THR A 478 -6.21 13.97 -16.73
CA THR A 478 -5.35 14.52 -17.78
C THR A 478 -4.34 13.46 -18.20
N ALA A 479 -4.14 13.30 -19.50
CA ALA A 479 -3.21 12.31 -20.06
C ALA A 479 -2.39 12.91 -21.19
N GLU A 480 -1.12 12.54 -21.29
CA GLU A 480 -0.14 13.15 -22.21
C GLU A 480 0.86 12.14 -22.77
N GLY A 481 1.45 12.46 -23.93
CA GLY A 481 2.53 11.69 -24.55
C GLY A 481 2.08 10.69 -25.62
N GLY A 482 0.84 10.81 -26.12
CA GLY A 482 0.25 9.83 -27.03
C GLY A 482 -0.86 9.06 -26.35
N VAL A 483 -2.04 9.67 -26.30
CA VAL A 483 -3.23 9.14 -25.65
C VAL A 483 -4.00 8.22 -26.59
N LEU A 484 -4.42 7.08 -26.07
CA LEU A 484 -5.42 6.20 -26.65
C LEU A 484 -6.61 6.12 -25.69
N LEU A 485 -7.78 6.57 -26.12
CA LEU A 485 -9.04 6.43 -25.40
C LEU A 485 -9.93 5.42 -26.13
N THR A 486 -10.33 4.36 -25.45
CA THR A 486 -11.36 3.44 -25.93
C THR A 486 -12.61 3.53 -25.06
N THR A 487 -13.77 3.41 -25.69
CA THR A 487 -15.06 3.44 -25.00
C THR A 487 -15.99 2.44 -25.66
N GLU A 488 -16.58 1.56 -24.87
CA GLU A 488 -17.56 0.58 -25.30
C GLU A 488 -18.88 0.87 -24.59
N GLU A 489 -19.86 1.40 -25.33
CA GLU A 489 -21.18 1.76 -24.80
C GLU A 489 -22.27 1.28 -25.76
N LYS A 490 -23.24 0.51 -25.24
CA LYS A 490 -24.44 0.08 -26.00
C LYS A 490 -24.13 -0.52 -27.39
N GLY A 491 -23.08 -1.34 -27.48
CA GLY A 491 -22.67 -1.99 -28.74
C GLY A 491 -21.89 -1.09 -29.71
N VAL A 492 -21.59 0.15 -29.34
CA VAL A 492 -20.70 1.04 -30.10
C VAL A 492 -19.31 0.96 -29.48
N SER A 493 -18.33 0.57 -30.29
CA SER A 493 -16.91 0.69 -29.92
C SER A 493 -16.34 1.97 -30.51
N ARG A 494 -15.80 2.82 -29.66
CA ARG A 494 -15.10 4.05 -30.05
C ARG A 494 -13.64 3.93 -29.67
N THR A 495 -12.78 4.32 -30.61
CA THR A 495 -11.35 4.52 -30.37
C THR A 495 -10.96 5.94 -30.75
N ALA A 496 -10.25 6.64 -29.87
CA ALA A 496 -9.73 7.98 -30.12
C ALA A 496 -8.25 8.08 -29.78
N THR A 497 -7.45 8.71 -30.63
CA THR A 497 -6.02 8.96 -30.40
C THR A 497 -5.71 10.44 -30.44
N SER A 498 -4.83 10.94 -29.56
CA SER A 498 -4.39 12.34 -29.52
C SER A 498 -3.03 12.50 -28.83
N ARG A 499 -2.42 13.69 -28.85
CA ARG A 499 -1.21 13.98 -28.05
C ARG A 499 -1.55 14.15 -26.57
N THR A 500 -2.63 14.89 -26.28
CA THR A 500 -3.13 15.13 -24.92
C THR A 500 -4.64 14.88 -24.82
N LEU A 501 -5.09 14.64 -23.60
CA LEU A 501 -6.51 14.49 -23.25
C LEU A 501 -6.77 15.14 -21.89
N GLU A 502 -7.89 15.84 -21.79
CA GLU A 502 -8.48 16.29 -20.53
C GLU A 502 -9.93 15.80 -20.48
N ALA A 503 -10.30 15.05 -19.44
CA ALA A 503 -11.66 14.60 -19.21
C ALA A 503 -12.17 15.16 -17.89
N GLY A 504 -13.35 15.79 -17.93
CA GLY A 504 -14.07 16.31 -16.76
C GLY A 504 -15.23 15.40 -16.39
N TYR A 505 -15.45 15.24 -15.09
CA TYR A 505 -16.51 14.42 -14.52
C TYR A 505 -17.29 15.22 -13.49
N ALA A 506 -18.58 14.94 -13.36
CA ALA A 506 -19.42 15.44 -12.28
C ALA A 506 -20.18 14.27 -11.65
N ARG A 507 -19.97 14.05 -10.35
CA ARG A 507 -20.56 12.92 -9.62
C ARG A 507 -20.27 11.54 -10.25
N GLY A 508 -19.05 11.38 -10.79
CA GLY A 508 -18.60 10.16 -11.49
C GLY A 508 -19.04 10.04 -12.97
N GLU A 509 -19.99 10.86 -13.41
CA GLU A 509 -20.45 10.90 -14.81
C GLU A 509 -19.54 11.79 -15.66
N LEU A 510 -19.23 11.35 -16.87
CA LEU A 510 -18.44 12.13 -17.82
C LEU A 510 -19.24 13.35 -18.27
N ILE A 511 -18.67 14.55 -18.15
CA ILE A 511 -19.31 15.79 -18.62
C ILE A 511 -18.62 16.39 -19.84
N GLU A 512 -17.30 16.21 -19.95
CA GLU A 512 -16.51 16.82 -21.02
C GLU A 512 -15.27 16.00 -21.34
N VAL A 513 -14.89 15.92 -22.62
CA VAL A 513 -13.58 15.43 -23.07
C VAL A 513 -12.99 16.40 -24.08
N ILE A 514 -11.77 16.85 -23.83
CA ILE A 514 -10.99 17.68 -24.76
C ILE A 514 -9.75 16.90 -25.16
N GLN A 515 -9.52 16.74 -26.45
CA GLN A 515 -8.32 16.10 -27.00
C GLN A 515 -7.61 17.08 -27.92
N ARG A 516 -6.28 17.13 -27.87
CA ARG A 516 -5.45 18.03 -28.70
C ARG A 516 -4.25 17.30 -29.29
N GLY A 517 -3.83 17.73 -30.47
CA GLY A 517 -2.65 17.22 -31.18
C GLY A 517 -2.97 15.98 -32.02
N GLY A 518 -3.26 16.18 -33.31
CA GLY A 518 -3.47 15.09 -34.27
C GLY A 518 -4.61 14.13 -33.90
N VAL A 519 -5.75 14.67 -33.48
CA VAL A 519 -6.91 13.89 -33.04
C VAL A 519 -7.42 13.00 -34.18
N ARG A 520 -7.61 11.71 -33.86
CA ARG A 520 -8.32 10.76 -34.72
C ARG A 520 -9.36 10.02 -33.89
N ILE A 521 -10.61 10.02 -34.31
CA ILE A 521 -11.69 9.30 -33.64
C ILE A 521 -12.28 8.32 -34.65
N ARG A 522 -12.49 7.08 -34.21
CA ARG A 522 -13.15 6.04 -34.99
C ARG A 522 -14.30 5.48 -34.18
N ASP A 523 -15.50 5.56 -34.75
CA ASP A 523 -16.70 4.91 -34.23
C ASP A 523 -17.03 3.72 -35.13
N GLU A 524 -17.05 2.53 -34.57
CA GLU A 524 -17.43 1.29 -35.26
C GLU A 524 -18.78 0.78 -34.73
N GLN A 525 -19.69 0.52 -35.66
CA GLN A 525 -20.97 -0.13 -35.46
C GLN A 525 -21.09 -1.28 -36.47
N GLU A 526 -22.04 -2.19 -36.26
CA GLU A 526 -22.17 -3.42 -37.08
C GLU A 526 -22.18 -3.19 -38.60
N LYS A 527 -22.82 -2.11 -39.08
CA LYS A 527 -22.96 -1.81 -40.52
C LYS A 527 -22.43 -0.43 -40.94
N SER A 528 -21.80 0.31 -40.03
CA SER A 528 -21.33 1.66 -40.33
C SER A 528 -20.06 2.00 -39.56
N ARG A 529 -19.25 2.86 -40.17
CA ARG A 529 -18.03 3.38 -39.58
C ARG A 529 -17.90 4.88 -39.84
N VAL A 530 -17.56 5.61 -38.78
CA VAL A 530 -17.23 7.04 -38.83
C VAL A 530 -15.76 7.19 -38.46
N ASP A 531 -14.96 7.80 -39.34
CA ASP A 531 -13.59 8.22 -39.05
C ASP A 531 -13.53 9.76 -39.03
N LEU A 532 -13.05 10.33 -37.94
CA LEU A 532 -12.90 11.77 -37.74
C LEU A 532 -11.43 12.12 -37.58
N ARG A 533 -11.02 13.25 -38.14
CA ARG A 533 -9.65 13.80 -38.00
C ARG A 533 -9.73 15.30 -37.75
N ALA A 534 -8.95 15.81 -36.80
CA ALA A 534 -8.82 17.23 -36.51
C ALA A 534 -7.55 17.49 -35.69
N GLU A 535 -7.19 18.76 -35.46
CA GLU A 535 -6.14 19.09 -34.48
C GLU A 535 -6.68 19.12 -33.05
N THR A 536 -7.93 19.56 -32.88
CA THR A 536 -8.62 19.62 -31.58
C THR A 536 -10.01 19.00 -31.67
N SER A 537 -10.42 18.27 -30.63
CA SER A 537 -11.81 17.85 -30.44
C SER A 537 -12.31 18.14 -29.04
N ARG A 538 -13.59 18.55 -28.92
CA ARG A 538 -14.29 18.76 -27.66
C ARG A 538 -15.62 18.00 -27.67
N TYR A 539 -15.81 17.10 -26.74
CA TYR A 539 -17.06 16.39 -26.53
C TYR A 539 -17.75 16.93 -25.27
N ASP A 540 -18.94 17.51 -25.43
CA ASP A 540 -19.85 17.83 -24.33
C ASP A 540 -20.82 16.66 -24.17
N ALA A 541 -20.68 15.92 -23.07
CA ALA A 541 -21.47 14.71 -22.83
C ALA A 541 -22.93 15.02 -22.47
N ARG A 542 -23.19 16.18 -21.85
CA ARG A 542 -24.56 16.60 -21.47
C ARG A 542 -25.36 17.03 -22.68
N ALA A 543 -24.74 17.81 -23.56
CA ALA A 543 -25.33 18.21 -24.83
C ALA A 543 -25.29 17.09 -25.87
N GLY A 544 -24.43 16.08 -25.69
CA GLY A 544 -24.18 15.02 -26.67
C GLY A 544 -23.53 15.55 -27.95
N VAL A 545 -22.70 16.59 -27.86
CA VAL A 545 -22.12 17.28 -29.02
C VAL A 545 -20.62 17.04 -29.07
N LEU A 546 -20.13 16.51 -30.19
CA LEU A 546 -18.70 16.42 -30.51
C LEU A 546 -18.34 17.52 -31.52
N THR A 547 -17.50 18.45 -31.10
CA THR A 547 -16.94 19.52 -31.95
C THR A 547 -15.53 19.16 -32.38
N LEU A 548 -15.26 19.26 -33.67
CA LEU A 548 -13.94 19.15 -34.29
C LEU A 548 -13.54 20.52 -34.83
N SER A 549 -12.34 20.97 -34.49
CA SER A 549 -11.83 22.28 -34.89
C SER A 549 -10.32 22.22 -35.11
N GLU A 550 -9.80 23.20 -35.86
CA GLU A 550 -8.37 23.35 -36.15
C GLU A 550 -7.79 22.21 -37.02
N GLY A 551 -6.75 22.49 -37.81
CA GLY A 551 -6.09 21.47 -38.64
C GLY A 551 -6.92 20.91 -39.80
N ALA A 552 -7.90 21.67 -40.31
CA ALA A 552 -8.84 21.26 -41.36
C ALA A 552 -9.59 19.96 -41.04
N PRO A 553 -10.55 19.99 -40.08
CA PRO A 553 -11.35 18.83 -39.71
C PRO A 553 -11.93 18.06 -40.89
N VAL A 554 -11.85 16.73 -40.81
CA VAL A 554 -12.40 15.80 -41.80
C VAL A 554 -13.30 14.79 -41.10
N LEU A 555 -14.49 14.58 -41.64
CA LEU A 555 -15.42 13.51 -41.30
C LEU A 555 -15.52 12.56 -42.49
N ARG A 556 -15.21 11.29 -42.29
CA ARG A 556 -15.45 10.22 -43.26
C ARG A 556 -16.50 9.27 -42.72
N TYR A 557 -17.55 9.05 -43.49
CA TYR A 557 -18.60 8.09 -43.21
C TYR A 557 -18.58 6.98 -44.25
N SER A 558 -18.64 5.73 -43.80
CA SER A 558 -18.78 4.56 -44.66
C SER A 558 -19.88 3.65 -44.12
N SER A 559 -20.74 3.16 -45.01
CA SER A 559 -21.78 2.18 -44.68
C SER A 559 -21.65 0.95 -45.58
N SER A 560 -21.81 -0.23 -45.00
CA SER A 560 -21.80 -1.53 -45.69
C SER A 560 -23.15 -2.21 -45.53
N GLY A 561 -24.19 -1.57 -46.05
CA GLY A 561 -25.53 -2.17 -46.16
C GLY A 561 -25.64 -3.09 -47.38
N ASP A 562 -26.82 -3.69 -47.57
CA ASP A 562 -27.14 -4.53 -48.75
C ASP A 562 -27.12 -3.72 -50.06
N ALA A 563 -27.25 -2.40 -49.96
CA ALA A 563 -27.02 -1.46 -51.06
C ALA A 563 -25.52 -1.11 -51.17
N ALA A 564 -25.07 -0.86 -52.40
CA ALA A 564 -23.66 -0.59 -52.72
C ALA A 564 -22.95 0.36 -51.73
N ARG A 565 -21.69 0.04 -51.43
CA ARG A 565 -20.83 0.77 -50.48
C ARG A 565 -20.84 2.27 -50.78
N GLN A 566 -21.34 3.04 -49.83
CA GLN A 566 -21.36 4.49 -49.89
C GLN A 566 -20.25 5.05 -49.00
N GLU A 567 -19.43 5.94 -49.56
CA GLU A 567 -18.42 6.67 -48.80
C GLU A 567 -18.62 8.17 -48.97
N THR A 568 -18.74 8.87 -47.85
CA THR A 568 -18.84 10.33 -47.81
C THR A 568 -17.67 10.88 -47.03
N GLU A 569 -16.99 11.88 -47.57
CA GLU A 569 -15.93 12.62 -46.89
C GLU A 569 -16.28 14.11 -46.87
N THR A 570 -16.40 14.71 -45.69
CA THR A 570 -16.67 16.13 -45.51
C THR A 570 -15.50 16.80 -44.79
N SER A 571 -14.94 17.85 -45.38
CA SER A 571 -13.95 18.73 -44.75
C SER A 571 -14.50 20.14 -44.54
N ALA A 572 -14.19 20.77 -43.41
CA ALA A 572 -14.59 22.15 -43.10
C ALA A 572 -13.65 22.78 -42.06
N LYS A 573 -13.82 24.06 -41.71
CA LYS A 573 -13.09 24.70 -40.60
C LYS A 573 -13.54 24.20 -39.23
N ARG A 574 -14.84 23.86 -39.10
CA ARG A 574 -15.46 23.32 -37.90
C ARG A 574 -16.51 22.27 -38.29
N ILE A 575 -16.53 21.15 -37.57
CA ILE A 575 -17.55 20.10 -37.74
C ILE A 575 -18.12 19.78 -36.36
N GLU A 576 -19.45 19.74 -36.23
CA GLU A 576 -20.18 19.38 -35.02
C GLU A 576 -21.05 18.16 -35.30
N LEU A 577 -21.01 17.19 -34.39
CA LEU A 577 -21.83 15.99 -34.43
C LEU A 577 -22.73 15.95 -33.19
N TYR A 578 -24.04 16.00 -33.40
CA TYR A 578 -25.06 15.90 -32.36
C TYR A 578 -25.52 14.45 -32.25
N ARG A 579 -25.02 13.74 -31.24
CA ARG A 579 -25.21 12.28 -31.12
C ARG A 579 -26.63 11.87 -30.77
N GLN A 580 -27.38 12.73 -30.10
CA GLN A 580 -28.76 12.43 -29.72
C GLN A 580 -29.75 12.57 -30.88
N THR A 581 -29.40 13.38 -31.89
CA THR A 581 -30.28 13.74 -33.01
C THR A 581 -29.74 13.27 -34.36
N ASP A 582 -28.58 12.61 -34.39
CA ASP A 582 -27.87 12.20 -35.61
C ASP A 582 -27.59 13.35 -36.60
N ARG A 583 -27.59 14.59 -36.11
CA ARG A 583 -27.34 15.80 -36.90
C ARG A 583 -25.84 16.08 -37.00
N ILE A 584 -25.39 16.48 -38.19
CA ILE A 584 -24.03 16.95 -38.47
C ILE A 584 -24.14 18.40 -38.93
N VAL A 585 -23.26 19.26 -38.42
CA VAL A 585 -23.13 20.65 -38.89
C VAL A 585 -21.68 20.89 -39.27
N ALA A 586 -21.42 21.32 -40.50
CA ALA A 586 -20.10 21.72 -40.95
C ALA A 586 -20.10 23.19 -41.37
N GLN A 587 -19.07 23.94 -40.98
CA GLN A 587 -19.01 25.39 -41.19
C GLN A 587 -17.62 25.84 -41.63
N GLY A 588 -17.60 26.81 -42.54
CA GLY A 588 -16.40 27.45 -43.05
C GLY A 588 -15.72 26.60 -44.11
N SER A 589 -15.91 26.95 -45.37
CA SER A 589 -15.28 26.29 -46.53
C SER A 589 -15.57 24.79 -46.57
N VAL A 590 -16.85 24.43 -46.49
CA VAL A 590 -17.31 23.04 -46.54
C VAL A 590 -17.04 22.46 -47.93
N LYS A 591 -16.42 21.28 -47.94
CA LYS A 591 -16.30 20.44 -49.12
C LYS A 591 -16.72 19.02 -48.76
N THR A 592 -17.77 18.52 -49.40
CA THR A 592 -18.22 17.13 -49.29
C THR A 592 -17.93 16.39 -50.58
N VAL A 593 -17.27 15.24 -50.48
CA VAL A 593 -17.01 14.30 -51.57
C VAL A 593 -17.79 13.03 -51.28
N LEU A 594 -18.71 12.68 -52.16
CA LEU A 594 -19.48 11.46 -52.09
C LEU A 594 -19.05 10.53 -53.22
N SER A 595 -18.67 9.31 -52.86
CA SER A 595 -18.41 8.21 -53.79
C SER A 595 -19.55 7.22 -53.71
N GLN A 596 -20.24 7.02 -54.82
CA GLN A 596 -21.35 6.06 -54.93
C GLN A 596 -21.31 5.40 -56.31
N ASN A 597 -21.10 4.09 -56.35
CA ASN A 597 -21.02 3.29 -57.59
C ASN A 597 -19.97 3.80 -58.59
N GLY A 598 -18.83 4.33 -58.10
CA GLY A 598 -17.77 4.88 -58.94
C GLY A 598 -18.01 6.32 -59.44
N ASP A 599 -19.22 6.87 -59.22
CA ASP A 599 -19.49 8.28 -59.49
C ASP A 599 -19.04 9.14 -58.29
N LEU A 600 -18.30 10.19 -58.60
CA LEU A 600 -17.86 11.20 -57.64
C LEU A 600 -18.79 12.42 -57.70
N ILE A 601 -19.41 12.75 -56.57
CA ILE A 601 -20.19 13.98 -56.38
C ILE A 601 -19.42 14.87 -55.41
N VAL A 602 -19.14 16.11 -55.81
CA VAL A 602 -18.44 17.09 -54.98
C VAL A 602 -19.38 18.25 -54.69
N VAL A 603 -19.60 18.57 -53.42
CA VAL A 603 -20.39 19.73 -52.98
C VAL A 603 -19.49 20.69 -52.24
N GLU A 604 -19.47 21.96 -52.65
CA GLU A 604 -18.73 23.04 -52.01
C GLU A 604 -19.73 24.08 -51.47
N ALA A 605 -19.56 24.55 -50.23
CA ALA A 605 -20.49 25.47 -49.58
C ALA A 605 -19.83 26.22 -48.41
N GLY A 606 -20.44 27.29 -47.88
CA GLY A 606 -20.02 27.89 -46.62
C GLY A 606 -20.49 27.10 -45.40
N ARG A 607 -21.65 26.43 -45.51
CA ARG A 607 -22.28 25.66 -44.43
C ARG A 607 -22.96 24.40 -44.97
N MET A 608 -22.94 23.34 -44.15
CA MET A 608 -23.71 22.12 -44.37
C MET A 608 -24.40 21.69 -43.08
N GLU A 609 -25.65 21.24 -43.20
CA GLU A 609 -26.40 20.58 -42.14
C GLU A 609 -26.91 19.24 -42.65
N GLY A 610 -26.45 18.15 -42.05
CA GLY A 610 -26.84 16.78 -42.40
C GLY A 610 -27.67 16.13 -41.31
N ASP A 611 -28.66 15.33 -41.70
CA ASP A 611 -29.38 14.40 -40.84
C ASP A 611 -29.10 12.99 -41.34
N ARG A 612 -28.33 12.22 -40.56
CA ARG A 612 -27.93 10.86 -40.98
C ARG A 612 -29.10 9.90 -41.05
N LYS A 613 -30.17 10.13 -40.28
CA LYS A 613 -31.31 9.23 -40.20
C LYS A 613 -32.17 9.34 -41.46
N SER A 614 -32.48 10.58 -41.87
CA SER A 614 -33.25 10.84 -43.09
C SER A 614 -32.41 10.83 -44.37
N GLY A 615 -31.09 10.91 -44.26
CA GLY A 615 -30.17 10.92 -45.40
C GLY A 615 -30.03 12.29 -46.08
N TRP A 616 -30.73 13.32 -45.59
CA TRP A 616 -30.69 14.68 -46.10
C TRP A 616 -29.42 15.44 -45.67
N ALA A 617 -28.82 16.16 -46.61
CA ALA A 617 -27.80 17.17 -46.38
C ALA A 617 -28.20 18.47 -47.06
N VAL A 618 -28.28 19.56 -46.28
CA VAL A 618 -28.62 20.91 -46.72
C VAL A 618 -27.35 21.73 -46.76
N TYR A 619 -27.02 22.27 -47.93
CA TYR A 619 -25.87 23.11 -48.18
C TYR A 619 -26.33 24.54 -48.46
N SER A 620 -25.68 25.51 -47.83
CA SER A 620 -26.00 26.94 -47.95
C SER A 620 -24.74 27.80 -47.98
N GLU A 621 -24.91 29.12 -48.14
CA GLU A 621 -23.81 30.08 -48.26
C GLU A 621 -22.96 29.83 -49.52
N SER A 622 -23.56 30.07 -50.70
CA SER A 622 -22.97 29.82 -52.03
C SER A 622 -22.70 28.34 -52.35
N PRO A 623 -23.69 27.43 -52.19
CA PRO A 623 -23.50 26.03 -52.48
C PRO A 623 -23.32 25.76 -54.00
N ARG A 624 -22.43 24.84 -54.31
CA ARG A 624 -22.19 24.31 -55.65
C ARG A 624 -22.02 22.79 -55.59
N ILE A 625 -22.86 22.06 -56.30
CA ILE A 625 -22.74 20.60 -56.49
C ILE A 625 -22.17 20.32 -57.88
N THR A 626 -21.19 19.43 -57.96
CA THR A 626 -20.50 19.03 -59.20
C THR A 626 -20.52 17.51 -59.31
N GLN A 627 -20.90 17.00 -60.48
CA GLN A 627 -20.91 15.57 -60.80
C GLN A 627 -20.48 15.39 -62.25
N LYS A 628 -19.43 14.58 -62.49
CA LYS A 628 -18.83 14.39 -63.82
C LYS A 628 -18.55 15.74 -64.50
N ALA A 629 -19.15 15.97 -65.68
CA ALA A 629 -18.97 17.19 -66.47
C ALA A 629 -20.06 18.26 -66.22
N GLY A 630 -20.87 18.10 -65.18
CA GLY A 630 -21.95 19.02 -64.80
C GLY A 630 -21.74 19.66 -63.43
N SER A 631 -22.23 20.88 -63.25
CA SER A 631 -22.32 21.54 -61.94
C SER A 631 -23.60 22.36 -61.82
N VAL A 632 -24.14 22.43 -60.61
CA VAL A 632 -25.32 23.23 -60.26
C VAL A 632 -25.02 24.08 -59.04
N SER A 633 -25.44 25.35 -59.07
CA SER A 633 -25.38 26.28 -57.93
C SER A 633 -26.75 26.94 -57.72
N GLY A 634 -26.99 27.44 -56.51
CA GLY A 634 -28.17 28.22 -56.14
C GLY A 634 -27.99 28.79 -54.73
N GLY A 635 -29.07 29.29 -54.10
CA GLY A 635 -29.03 29.78 -52.72
C GLY A 635 -28.94 28.63 -51.71
N VAL A 636 -29.65 27.52 -51.98
CA VAL A 636 -29.64 26.31 -51.14
C VAL A 636 -29.59 25.08 -52.04
N VAL A 637 -28.74 24.10 -51.69
CA VAL A 637 -28.72 22.76 -52.31
C VAL A 637 -29.09 21.75 -51.24
N ARG A 638 -30.13 20.94 -51.45
CA ARG A 638 -30.45 19.79 -50.61
C ARG A 638 -30.14 18.51 -51.37
N TYR A 639 -29.50 17.57 -50.71
CA TYR A 639 -29.18 16.26 -51.26
C TYR A 639 -29.70 15.18 -50.32
N ASN A 640 -30.54 14.27 -50.82
CA ASN A 640 -30.88 13.05 -50.12
C ASN A 640 -30.03 11.89 -50.65
N SER A 641 -29.19 11.33 -49.78
CA SER A 641 -28.33 10.20 -50.13
C SER A 641 -29.07 8.88 -50.32
N GLN A 642 -30.21 8.68 -49.64
CA GLN A 642 -31.03 7.48 -49.71
C GLN A 642 -31.87 7.49 -51.00
N ASP A 643 -32.57 8.59 -51.25
CA ASP A 643 -33.42 8.74 -52.44
C ASP A 643 -32.63 9.10 -53.70
N GLN A 644 -31.35 9.48 -53.56
CA GLN A 644 -30.50 10.03 -54.63
C GLN A 644 -31.13 11.26 -55.32
N THR A 645 -31.79 12.12 -54.54
CA THR A 645 -32.43 13.33 -55.04
C THR A 645 -31.62 14.58 -54.71
N VAL A 646 -31.55 15.52 -55.65
CA VAL A 646 -30.97 16.85 -55.46
C VAL A 646 -32.07 17.88 -55.65
N GLN A 647 -32.22 18.80 -54.70
CA GLN A 647 -33.10 19.95 -54.81
C GLN A 647 -32.26 21.22 -54.72
N VAL A 648 -32.47 22.17 -55.63
CA VAL A 648 -31.76 23.45 -55.60
C VAL A 648 -32.79 24.57 -55.69
N ASP A 649 -32.69 25.53 -54.76
CA ASP A 649 -33.61 26.66 -54.68
C ASP A 649 -32.86 28.00 -54.71
N ASN A 650 -33.57 29.01 -55.22
CA ASN A 650 -33.17 30.41 -55.36
C ASN A 650 -32.00 30.57 -56.34
N ASP A 651 -32.28 31.20 -57.49
CA ASP A 651 -31.28 31.53 -58.51
C ASP A 651 -30.44 30.33 -59.00
N VAL A 652 -31.13 29.25 -59.36
CA VAL A 652 -30.51 28.02 -59.87
C VAL A 652 -29.74 28.31 -61.14
N VAL A 653 -28.48 27.87 -61.19
CA VAL A 653 -27.65 27.84 -62.40
C VAL A 653 -27.05 26.46 -62.57
N SER A 654 -27.50 25.73 -63.58
CA SER A 654 -26.91 24.46 -64.01
C SER A 654 -26.02 24.67 -65.22
N ASN A 655 -24.77 24.20 -65.17
CA ASN A 655 -23.87 24.11 -66.32
C ASN A 655 -23.58 22.64 -66.57
N LEU A 656 -24.00 22.11 -67.72
CA LEU A 656 -23.86 20.71 -68.10
C LEU A 656 -23.02 20.63 -69.37
N THR A 657 -22.15 19.62 -69.47
CA THR A 657 -21.47 19.25 -70.71
C THR A 657 -21.80 17.80 -71.01
N ASP A 658 -22.34 17.52 -72.19
CA ASP A 658 -22.60 16.14 -72.62
C ASP A 658 -21.31 15.46 -73.13
N GLU A 659 -21.41 14.18 -73.49
CA GLU A 659 -20.26 13.42 -74.02
C GLU A 659 -19.77 13.91 -75.39
N GLN A 660 -20.62 14.63 -76.14
CA GLN A 660 -20.25 15.24 -77.42
C GLN A 660 -19.58 16.61 -77.22
N GLY A 661 -19.41 17.05 -75.97
CA GLY A 661 -18.85 18.36 -75.63
C GLY A 661 -19.82 19.52 -75.78
N LYS A 662 -21.12 19.27 -76.06
CA LYS A 662 -22.14 20.32 -76.10
C LYS A 662 -22.39 20.82 -74.69
N LYS A 663 -22.48 22.14 -74.56
CA LYS A 663 -22.65 22.81 -73.28
C LYS A 663 -24.08 23.34 -73.15
N TYR A 664 -24.70 23.06 -72.01
CA TYR A 664 -26.00 23.58 -71.64
C TYR A 664 -25.86 24.43 -70.38
N ARG A 665 -26.43 25.62 -70.41
CA ARG A 665 -26.61 26.47 -69.23
C ARG A 665 -28.10 26.66 -68.99
N VAL A 666 -28.60 26.17 -67.86
CA VAL A 666 -30.00 26.32 -67.44
C VAL A 666 -30.07 27.25 -66.24
N THR A 667 -30.93 28.26 -66.30
CA THR A 667 -31.24 29.15 -65.16
C THR A 667 -32.71 29.02 -64.78
N ALA A 668 -33.04 28.94 -63.49
CA ALA A 668 -34.40 28.75 -62.96
C ALA A 668 -34.49 29.23 -61.49
N GLN A 669 -35.67 29.21 -60.87
CA GLN A 669 -35.79 29.42 -59.41
C GLN A 669 -35.70 28.12 -58.61
N HIS A 670 -36.21 27.03 -59.17
CA HIS A 670 -36.23 25.71 -58.53
C HIS A 670 -35.70 24.63 -59.46
N LEU A 671 -35.00 23.65 -58.90
CA LEU A 671 -34.60 22.43 -59.56
C LEU A 671 -34.85 21.24 -58.64
N VAL A 672 -35.47 20.20 -59.18
CA VAL A 672 -35.50 18.86 -58.59
C VAL A 672 -34.87 17.89 -59.58
N TYR A 673 -33.77 17.26 -59.19
CA TYR A 673 -33.11 16.20 -59.94
C TYR A 673 -33.26 14.87 -59.19
N ASP A 674 -33.99 13.94 -59.79
CA ASP A 674 -34.08 12.57 -59.33
C ASP A 674 -33.12 11.71 -60.17
N ARG A 675 -32.07 11.22 -59.50
CA ARG A 675 -31.04 10.43 -60.15
C ARG A 675 -31.52 9.03 -60.51
N GLN A 676 -32.50 8.47 -59.79
CA GLN A 676 -33.02 7.14 -60.08
C GLN A 676 -33.78 7.14 -61.41
N SER A 677 -34.65 8.13 -61.60
CA SER A 677 -35.40 8.30 -62.86
C SER A 677 -34.62 9.01 -63.95
N GLY A 678 -33.49 9.64 -63.64
CA GLY A 678 -32.69 10.39 -64.62
C GLY A 678 -33.42 11.61 -65.15
N ARG A 679 -34.16 12.33 -64.30
CA ARG A 679 -34.96 13.51 -64.67
C ARG A 679 -34.58 14.71 -63.83
N ALA A 680 -34.28 15.83 -64.49
CA ALA A 680 -34.07 17.14 -63.86
C ALA A 680 -35.19 18.10 -64.26
N ARG A 681 -36.03 18.47 -63.30
CA ARG A 681 -37.16 19.39 -63.49
C ARG A 681 -36.81 20.76 -62.94
N TYR A 682 -36.87 21.75 -63.82
CA TYR A 682 -36.65 23.17 -63.56
C TYR A 682 -37.97 23.91 -63.57
N GLU A 683 -38.16 24.84 -62.63
CA GLU A 683 -39.40 25.60 -62.47
C GLU A 683 -39.14 27.09 -62.27
N ASP A 684 -40.16 27.87 -62.65
CA ASP A 684 -40.28 29.32 -62.54
C ASP A 684 -39.20 30.11 -63.28
N SER A 685 -39.59 30.66 -64.44
CA SER A 685 -38.74 31.50 -65.31
C SER A 685 -37.50 30.79 -65.84
N VAL A 686 -37.68 29.57 -66.35
CA VAL A 686 -36.58 28.76 -66.86
C VAL A 686 -36.04 29.30 -68.18
N GLN A 687 -34.72 29.42 -68.27
CA GLN A 687 -34.01 29.67 -69.52
C GLN A 687 -32.93 28.61 -69.76
N VAL A 688 -32.96 27.95 -70.91
CA VAL A 688 -31.95 26.99 -71.36
C VAL A 688 -31.16 27.62 -72.49
N LYS A 689 -29.84 27.73 -72.35
CA LYS A 689 -28.89 28.13 -73.41
C LYS A 689 -28.00 26.94 -73.74
N GLY A 690 -28.22 26.33 -74.90
CA GLY A 690 -27.37 25.31 -75.49
C GLY A 690 -26.50 25.88 -76.63
N THR A 691 -25.66 25.03 -77.22
CA THR A 691 -24.83 25.39 -78.38
C THR A 691 -25.66 25.80 -79.60
N ASP A 692 -26.83 25.19 -79.79
CA ASP A 692 -27.68 25.35 -80.96
C ASP A 692 -29.11 25.82 -80.62
N ILE A 693 -29.45 25.94 -79.34
CA ILE A 693 -30.81 26.27 -78.89
C ILE A 693 -30.82 27.26 -77.73
N ASN A 694 -31.75 28.20 -77.74
CA ASN A 694 -32.07 29.06 -76.60
C ASN A 694 -33.58 28.95 -76.33
N LEU A 695 -33.96 28.46 -75.17
CA LEU A 695 -35.34 28.15 -74.81
C LEU A 695 -35.74 28.90 -73.54
N LYS A 696 -36.96 29.43 -73.51
CA LYS A 696 -37.58 30.03 -72.32
C LYS A 696 -38.94 29.40 -72.07
N ALA A 697 -39.23 29.03 -70.81
CA ALA A 697 -40.52 28.49 -70.39
C ALA A 697 -40.69 28.58 -68.86
N PRO A 698 -41.92 28.52 -68.32
CA PRO A 698 -42.12 28.37 -66.88
C PRO A 698 -41.61 27.04 -66.33
N PHE A 699 -41.66 25.97 -67.12
CA PHE A 699 -41.21 24.65 -66.70
C PHE A 699 -40.37 23.98 -67.79
N VAL A 700 -39.29 23.33 -67.38
CA VAL A 700 -38.45 22.52 -68.27
C VAL A 700 -38.03 21.26 -67.55
N GLU A 701 -38.13 20.11 -68.21
CA GLU A 701 -37.59 18.84 -67.77
C GLU A 701 -36.49 18.37 -68.72
N LEU A 702 -35.30 18.07 -68.17
CA LEU A 702 -34.25 17.36 -68.87
C LEU A 702 -34.37 15.87 -68.54
N VAL A 703 -34.48 15.06 -69.58
CA VAL A 703 -34.46 13.59 -69.47
C VAL A 703 -33.09 13.11 -69.92
N PHE A 704 -32.40 12.36 -69.06
CA PHE A 704 -31.09 11.77 -69.34
C PHE A 704 -31.23 10.32 -69.81
N LYS A 705 -30.29 9.84 -70.65
CA LYS A 705 -30.27 8.43 -71.07
C LYS A 705 -29.98 7.51 -69.88
N GLU A 706 -30.71 6.39 -69.76
CA GLU A 706 -30.58 5.45 -68.63
C GLU A 706 -29.17 4.87 -68.50
N GLU A 707 -28.55 4.49 -69.62
CA GLU A 707 -27.19 3.93 -69.67
C GLU A 707 -26.09 4.97 -69.43
N LYS A 708 -26.39 6.24 -69.73
CA LYS A 708 -25.45 7.38 -69.73
C LYS A 708 -26.12 8.59 -69.11
N ARG A 709 -26.21 8.60 -67.77
CA ARG A 709 -26.91 9.62 -66.96
C ARG A 709 -26.33 11.05 -67.06
N ASN A 710 -25.34 11.28 -67.92
CA ASN A 710 -24.72 12.55 -68.29
C ASN A 710 -25.10 13.02 -69.72
N GLN A 711 -25.83 12.23 -70.51
CA GLN A 711 -26.29 12.60 -71.85
C GLN A 711 -27.77 12.98 -71.82
N VAL A 712 -28.09 14.23 -72.15
CA VAL A 712 -29.46 14.71 -72.26
C VAL A 712 -30.10 14.08 -73.51
N SER A 713 -31.10 13.22 -73.33
CA SER A 713 -31.86 12.64 -74.44
C SER A 713 -32.97 13.57 -74.92
N GLN A 714 -33.61 14.30 -74.01
CA GLN A 714 -34.74 15.17 -74.32
C GLN A 714 -34.75 16.40 -73.40
N VAL A 715 -35.15 17.53 -73.97
CA VAL A 715 -35.50 18.76 -73.23
C VAL A 715 -36.97 19.04 -73.47
N VAL A 716 -37.80 18.83 -72.45
CA VAL A 716 -39.26 19.01 -72.52
C VAL A 716 -39.63 20.31 -71.81
N ALA A 717 -40.22 21.27 -72.52
CA ALA A 717 -40.64 22.54 -71.95
C ALA A 717 -42.16 22.74 -72.08
N TRP A 718 -42.81 23.37 -71.10
CA TRP A 718 -44.25 23.65 -71.13
C TRP A 718 -44.66 24.91 -70.34
N GLY A 719 -45.91 25.37 -70.58
CA GLY A 719 -46.50 26.52 -69.89
C GLY A 719 -46.35 27.86 -70.63
N GLY A 720 -46.09 27.82 -71.94
CA GLY A 720 -45.77 29.02 -72.74
C GLY A 720 -44.28 29.07 -73.07
N VAL A 721 -43.91 28.34 -74.12
CA VAL A 721 -42.53 28.12 -74.53
C VAL A 721 -42.15 29.04 -75.68
N GLU A 722 -40.96 29.63 -75.61
CA GLU A 722 -40.29 30.32 -76.71
C GLU A 722 -38.97 29.61 -77.01
N VAL A 723 -38.78 29.15 -78.25
CA VAL A 723 -37.57 28.46 -78.71
C VAL A 723 -36.91 29.28 -79.82
N VAL A 724 -35.61 29.50 -79.69
CA VAL A 724 -34.74 30.10 -80.71
C VAL A 724 -33.67 29.09 -81.11
N GLN A 725 -33.60 28.75 -82.40
CA GLN A 725 -32.62 27.80 -82.96
C GLN A 725 -32.04 28.40 -84.25
N GLY A 726 -30.81 28.91 -84.19
CA GLY A 726 -30.25 29.76 -85.25
C GLY A 726 -31.13 31.01 -85.47
N ASP A 727 -31.56 31.24 -86.72
CA ASP A 727 -32.44 32.36 -87.08
C ASP A 727 -33.93 32.07 -86.89
N LYS A 728 -34.29 30.86 -86.42
CA LYS A 728 -35.70 30.45 -86.27
C LYS A 728 -36.19 30.73 -84.86
N ILE A 729 -37.35 31.37 -84.75
CA ILE A 729 -38.06 31.62 -83.49
C ILE A 729 -39.44 30.96 -83.56
N ALA A 730 -39.82 30.20 -82.54
CA ALA A 730 -41.12 29.57 -82.45
C ALA A 730 -41.71 29.69 -81.04
N LYS A 731 -43.04 29.83 -80.95
CA LYS A 731 -43.81 29.94 -79.70
C LYS A 731 -44.89 28.87 -79.66
N GLY A 732 -45.12 28.26 -78.49
CA GLY A 732 -46.12 27.19 -78.33
C GLY A 732 -46.40 26.87 -76.88
N GLN A 733 -47.32 25.93 -76.62
CA GLN A 733 -47.65 25.53 -75.25
C GLN A 733 -46.68 24.49 -74.71
N ARG A 734 -46.10 23.69 -75.59
CA ARG A 734 -45.12 22.65 -75.28
C ARG A 734 -44.09 22.55 -76.40
N ALA A 735 -42.84 22.31 -76.02
CA ALA A 735 -41.77 21.96 -76.95
C ALA A 735 -40.98 20.75 -76.43
N VAL A 736 -40.56 19.86 -77.33
CA VAL A 736 -39.62 18.77 -77.04
C VAL A 736 -38.44 18.91 -77.97
N TYR A 737 -37.25 19.14 -77.41
CA TYR A 737 -36.00 19.20 -78.16
C TYR A 737 -35.22 17.90 -77.97
N PHE A 738 -34.73 17.35 -79.08
CA PHE A 738 -33.95 16.12 -79.16
C PHE A 738 -32.50 16.45 -79.57
N PRO A 739 -31.56 16.60 -78.61
CA PRO A 739 -30.19 17.06 -78.88
C PRO A 739 -29.41 16.25 -79.92
N ASP A 740 -29.65 14.93 -79.99
CA ASP A 740 -28.95 14.03 -80.92
C ASP A 740 -29.32 14.31 -82.39
N THR A 741 -30.57 14.72 -82.64
CA THR A 741 -31.09 15.01 -84.01
C THR A 741 -31.21 16.50 -84.29
N GLN A 742 -30.96 17.33 -83.28
CA GLN A 742 -31.22 18.78 -83.29
C GLN A 742 -32.66 19.14 -83.68
N LYS A 743 -33.62 18.22 -83.47
CA LYS A 743 -35.03 18.39 -83.81
C LYS A 743 -35.80 19.01 -82.65
N VAL A 744 -36.61 20.04 -82.95
CA VAL A 744 -37.61 20.59 -82.01
C VAL A 744 -39.01 20.21 -82.49
N GLU A 745 -39.77 19.52 -81.66
CA GLU A 745 -41.19 19.25 -81.87
C GLU A 745 -42.01 20.22 -81.01
N MET A 746 -42.93 20.96 -81.63
CA MET A 746 -43.76 21.94 -80.94
C MET A 746 -45.24 21.60 -81.09
N THR A 747 -45.99 21.77 -80.00
CA THR A 747 -47.45 21.72 -80.02
C THR A 747 -47.98 23.15 -79.88
N ALA A 748 -48.61 23.64 -80.95
CA ALA A 748 -49.35 24.90 -80.90
C ALA A 748 -50.50 24.74 -79.89
N GLY A 749 -50.64 25.70 -78.99
CA GLY A 749 -51.87 25.79 -78.21
C GLY A 749 -53.01 26.07 -79.19
N VAL A 750 -54.09 25.29 -79.12
CA VAL A 750 -55.35 25.68 -79.73
C VAL A 750 -55.73 27.00 -79.07
N ALA A 751 -55.60 28.11 -79.79
CA ALA A 751 -56.19 29.36 -79.34
C ALA A 751 -57.69 29.08 -79.20
N ALA A 752 -58.22 29.08 -77.97
CA ALA A 752 -59.65 29.15 -77.78
C ALA A 752 -60.11 30.44 -78.46
N ALA A 753 -60.81 30.30 -79.59
CA ALA A 753 -61.53 31.40 -80.19
C ALA A 753 -62.53 31.92 -79.14
N LYS A 754 -62.53 33.24 -78.96
CA LYS A 754 -63.40 33.99 -78.03
C LYS A 754 -64.85 33.56 -78.08
#